data_AF-A0A395JPS9-F1
#
_entry.id   AF-A0A395JPS9-F1
#
_cell.length_a   1.000
_cell.length_b   1.000
_cell.length_c   1.000
_cell.angle_alpha   90.00
_cell.angle_beta   90.00
_cell.angle_gamma   90.00
#
_symmetry.space_group_name_H-M   'P 1'
#
loop_
_entity.id
_entity.type
_entity.pdbx_description
1 polymer ?
#
loop_
_entity_poly.entity_id
_entity_poly.type
_entity_poly.pdbx_seq_one_letter_code
_entity_poly.pdbx_strand_id
1 'polypeptide(L)'
;MADALHSQHTTTFPELLNQAQASLVVSTYQAGKLILLRANDSALNTHFVALPKPMGVAFSNGRLSVGAGAQVIDYFNMANVGPKVEPINTHDSAFLPRRTHVTGDIDIHEMGFDSDNTLWIVNTKMSCLCTLDINHSIVPRWRPPFISGYDLTDRCHLNGLAIRDGKPKYVSALGTSDKPAGWRENKAFGGMIMDIENNKMIAEGLSMPHSPRWYRNKLWVLESGAGQLVTIDENTGEKTVIAQVPGFCRGIDFIERYALIGLSEVRETAVFAGLPLTEREQDRKCGVWIVDIETGETVGFLVFSGGVQEIFSVQLVPWRYPALLDLDDPLLHTSYSIPDEALKDFTAPDPKLVKLEQAIAHHRRRQFDEAITEYHEILKEEPENVTVLYHLGVALSDTEQWDDAIQYLEKTVNIQKNHAEAHNSLGHAWAGKLAFDKAITCYEAAIAADQTYATAHFNRGCVKLKLGDYAQGWKEYEWRWKMPTFQPFQCPQEQWHGEDISDKTILVHTEQGNGDAIQFARFLPLVRARCAKLVIVCTEPLRLLFREMECVDEVRLPGNLPGDLFDVYCPIMSLAGVLDINLENLPKSMPYLSLAKEVVVPELPNTGKPKIGIVWAGSATQQINHHRSCPIDAMMQLSNNSEFDFYSLQTPLNEADKKTLAKHHVKDLEQELISYSHTGKLIQQLDLVISVCTSVVHLTGALNVPAIVLLSPHADWRWLEDESTSTWYPSTHVLRQQQSGDWTSLMVTAAGKMKDLLIK
;
A
#
# COMPACT_ATOMS: atom_id res chain seq x y z
N MET A 1 2.62 0.59 -0.63
CA MET A 1 1.45 -0.14 -1.14
C MET A 1 0.82 -0.86 0.03
N ALA A 2 -0.47 -0.69 0.28
CA ALA A 2 -1.16 -1.44 1.33
C ALA A 2 -1.29 -2.90 0.87
N ASP A 3 -0.78 -3.85 1.65
CA ASP A 3 -0.93 -5.28 1.36
C ASP A 3 -2.42 -5.61 1.19
N ALA A 4 -2.79 -6.19 0.05
CA ALA A 4 -4.16 -6.60 -0.21
C ALA A 4 -4.57 -7.70 0.80
N LEU A 5 -5.66 -7.50 1.53
CA LEU A 5 -6.25 -8.54 2.37
C LEU A 5 -6.92 -9.57 1.47
N HIS A 6 -6.24 -10.68 1.19
CA HIS A 6 -6.82 -11.76 0.42
C HIS A 6 -7.86 -12.52 1.26
N SER A 7 -8.99 -12.85 0.64
CA SER A 7 -10.05 -13.64 1.26
C SER A 7 -10.83 -14.44 0.22
N GLN A 8 -11.38 -15.58 0.63
CA GLN A 8 -12.30 -16.41 -0.14
C GLN A 8 -13.67 -16.42 0.55
N HIS A 9 -14.76 -16.32 -0.21
CA HIS A 9 -16.11 -16.34 0.36
C HIS A 9 -17.08 -17.19 -0.47
N THR A 10 -18.19 -17.59 0.13
CA THR A 10 -19.35 -18.16 -0.59
C THR A 10 -20.15 -17.06 -1.28
N THR A 11 -20.92 -17.39 -2.31
CA THR A 11 -21.81 -16.43 -3.00
C THR A 11 -22.95 -15.95 -2.10
N THR A 12 -23.38 -16.79 -1.15
CA THR A 12 -24.44 -16.47 -0.18
C THR A 12 -24.09 -15.33 0.77
N PHE A 13 -22.80 -15.07 1.01
CA PHE A 13 -22.36 -14.03 1.95
C PHE A 13 -22.71 -12.61 1.45
N PRO A 14 -22.24 -12.16 0.26
CA PRO A 14 -22.63 -10.85 -0.26
C PRO A 14 -24.13 -10.76 -0.60
N GLU A 15 -24.79 -11.86 -0.96
CA GLU A 15 -26.24 -11.90 -1.16
C GLU A 15 -27.01 -11.52 0.12
N LEU A 16 -26.63 -12.10 1.27
CA LEU A 16 -27.26 -11.80 2.55
C LEU A 16 -27.04 -10.34 2.96
N LEU A 17 -25.82 -9.81 2.80
CA LEU A 17 -25.53 -8.40 3.09
C LEU A 17 -26.33 -7.44 2.19
N ASN A 18 -26.44 -7.74 0.89
CA ASN A 18 -27.25 -6.96 -0.04
C ASN A 18 -28.74 -6.99 0.36
N GLN A 19 -29.29 -8.15 0.74
CA GLN A 19 -30.68 -8.26 1.19
C GLN A 19 -30.93 -7.45 2.47
N ALA A 20 -29.98 -7.49 3.40
CA ALA A 20 -30.05 -6.72 4.64
C ALA A 20 -29.77 -5.22 4.48
N GLN A 21 -29.30 -4.78 3.30
CA GLN A 21 -28.79 -3.41 3.06
C GLN A 21 -27.75 -3.00 4.12
N ALA A 22 -26.85 -3.94 4.46
CA ALA A 22 -25.93 -3.81 5.57
C ALA A 22 -24.50 -4.21 5.17
N SER A 23 -23.55 -3.78 6.00
CA SER A 23 -22.15 -4.17 5.95
C SER A 23 -21.73 -4.72 7.29
N LEU A 24 -20.70 -5.57 7.31
CA LEU A 24 -20.18 -6.15 8.53
C LEU A 24 -18.82 -5.54 8.89
N VAL A 25 -18.74 -4.94 10.07
CA VAL A 25 -17.48 -4.49 10.66
C VAL A 25 -16.82 -5.69 11.37
N VAL A 26 -15.52 -5.86 11.16
CA VAL A 26 -14.69 -6.91 11.76
C VAL A 26 -13.43 -6.28 12.33
N SER A 27 -13.17 -6.48 13.63
CA SER A 27 -11.91 -6.05 14.25
C SER A 27 -10.89 -7.18 14.31
N THR A 28 -9.61 -6.82 14.15
CA THR A 28 -8.49 -7.78 14.15
C THR A 28 -7.39 -7.28 15.10
N TYR A 29 -7.22 -7.96 16.23
CA TYR A 29 -6.28 -7.58 17.27
C TYR A 29 -4.84 -7.63 16.76
N GLN A 30 -4.46 -8.73 16.10
CA GLN A 30 -3.07 -8.97 15.71
C GLN A 30 -2.68 -8.26 14.42
N ALA A 31 -3.59 -8.23 13.45
CA ALA A 31 -3.35 -7.57 12.16
C ALA A 31 -3.45 -6.04 12.27
N GLY A 32 -4.04 -5.51 13.35
CA GLY A 32 -4.14 -4.08 13.58
C GLY A 32 -5.06 -3.40 12.57
N LYS A 33 -6.14 -4.08 12.14
CA LYS A 33 -7.09 -3.60 11.14
C LYS A 33 -8.51 -3.61 11.66
N LEU A 34 -9.26 -2.57 11.32
CA LEU A 34 -10.72 -2.56 11.37
C LEU A 34 -11.23 -2.67 9.94
N ILE A 35 -11.93 -3.75 9.65
CA ILE A 35 -12.32 -4.17 8.30
C ILE A 35 -13.83 -3.99 8.14
N LEU A 36 -14.26 -3.35 7.07
CA LEU A 36 -15.62 -3.33 6.57
C LEU A 36 -15.75 -4.34 5.43
N LEU A 37 -16.55 -5.38 5.66
CA LEU A 37 -16.99 -6.33 4.65
C LEU A 37 -18.26 -5.79 3.99
N ARG A 38 -18.16 -5.46 2.70
CA ARG A 38 -19.21 -4.79 1.92
C ARG A 38 -19.52 -5.60 0.68
N ALA A 39 -20.80 -5.77 0.35
CA ALA A 39 -21.18 -6.43 -0.89
C ALA A 39 -20.96 -5.49 -2.09
N ASN A 40 -20.23 -5.95 -3.09
CA ASN A 40 -20.09 -5.30 -4.39
C ASN A 40 -20.65 -6.26 -5.46
N ASP A 41 -21.94 -6.13 -5.73
CA ASP A 41 -22.71 -7.11 -6.50
C ASP A 41 -22.57 -8.54 -5.92
N SER A 42 -21.99 -9.48 -6.67
CA SER A 42 -21.75 -10.86 -6.24
C SER A 42 -20.40 -11.08 -5.56
N ALA A 43 -19.54 -10.06 -5.51
CA ALA A 43 -18.25 -10.09 -4.85
C ALA A 43 -18.31 -9.42 -3.47
N LEU A 44 -17.36 -9.74 -2.60
CA LEU A 44 -17.17 -9.06 -1.32
C LEU A 44 -15.94 -8.16 -1.37
N ASN A 45 -16.11 -6.91 -0.96
CA ASN A 45 -15.05 -5.93 -0.80
C ASN A 45 -14.61 -5.86 0.67
N THR A 46 -13.29 -5.75 0.89
CA THR A 46 -12.63 -5.61 2.20
C THR A 46 -12.03 -4.21 2.34
N HIS A 47 -12.83 -3.23 2.72
CA HIS A 47 -12.33 -1.88 3.06
C HIS A 47 -11.76 -1.89 4.47
N PHE A 48 -10.64 -1.20 4.74
CA PHE A 48 -10.08 -1.20 6.08
C PHE A 48 -9.33 0.09 6.41
N VAL A 49 -9.18 0.33 7.71
CA VAL A 49 -8.24 1.31 8.27
C VAL A 49 -7.30 0.61 9.25
N ALA A 50 -6.09 1.16 9.42
CA ALA A 50 -5.16 0.65 10.41
C ALA A 50 -5.50 1.23 11.78
N LEU A 51 -5.61 0.38 12.79
CA LEU A 51 -5.80 0.79 14.18
C LEU A 51 -4.87 0.00 15.09
N PRO A 52 -4.35 0.59 16.19
CA PRO A 52 -3.55 -0.15 17.14
C PRO A 52 -4.45 -1.12 17.91
N LYS A 53 -4.29 -2.43 17.72
CA LYS A 53 -4.96 -3.49 18.50
C LYS A 53 -6.48 -3.26 18.63
N PRO A 54 -7.24 -3.17 17.52
CA PRO A 54 -8.70 -3.00 17.57
C PRO A 54 -9.34 -4.28 18.13
N MET A 55 -10.23 -4.12 19.10
CA MET A 55 -10.82 -5.19 19.89
C MET A 55 -12.35 -5.09 19.87
N GLY A 56 -13.00 -4.74 20.99
CA GLY A 56 -14.45 -4.58 21.05
C GLY A 56 -14.94 -3.52 20.05
N VAL A 57 -16.09 -3.81 19.42
CA VAL A 57 -16.79 -2.91 18.51
C VAL A 57 -18.25 -2.83 18.96
N ALA A 58 -18.85 -1.65 18.91
CA ALA A 58 -20.27 -1.45 19.16
C ALA A 58 -20.84 -0.40 18.22
N PHE A 59 -22.09 -0.57 17.82
CA PHE A 59 -22.79 0.38 16.95
C PHE A 59 -24.16 0.76 17.53
N SER A 60 -24.49 2.06 17.48
CA SER A 60 -25.83 2.57 17.80
C SER A 60 -26.03 3.96 17.18
N ASN A 61 -27.19 4.22 16.60
CA ASN A 61 -27.61 5.54 16.12
C ASN A 61 -26.56 6.29 15.25
N GLY A 62 -25.93 5.58 14.31
CA GLY A 62 -24.91 6.15 13.42
C GLY A 62 -23.54 6.38 14.08
N ARG A 63 -23.35 5.96 15.33
CA ARG A 63 -22.09 5.96 16.04
C ARG A 63 -21.52 4.55 16.13
N LEU A 64 -20.36 4.35 15.51
CA LEU A 64 -19.54 3.14 15.59
C LEU A 64 -18.39 3.40 16.56
N SER A 65 -18.40 2.73 17.72
CA SER A 65 -17.34 2.81 18.72
C SER A 65 -16.42 1.62 18.63
N VAL A 66 -15.11 1.87 18.70
CA VAL A 66 -14.06 0.85 18.57
C VAL A 66 -13.07 1.02 19.70
N GLY A 67 -12.90 -0.01 20.52
CA GLY A 67 -11.79 -0.09 21.48
C GLY A 67 -10.52 -0.47 20.74
N ALA A 68 -9.47 0.36 20.82
CA ALA A 68 -8.21 0.16 20.11
C ALA A 68 -7.03 0.51 21.03
N GLY A 69 -6.28 -0.49 21.48
CA GLY A 69 -5.13 -0.27 22.37
C GLY A 69 -5.52 0.46 23.66
N ALA A 70 -5.01 1.68 23.84
CA ALA A 70 -5.23 2.51 25.04
C ALA A 70 -6.36 3.53 24.90
N GLN A 71 -7.25 3.37 23.91
CA GLN A 71 -8.26 4.35 23.56
C GLN A 71 -9.56 3.73 23.04
N VAL A 72 -10.64 4.53 23.07
CA VAL A 72 -11.90 4.30 22.36
C VAL A 72 -12.03 5.36 21.29
N ILE A 73 -12.25 4.95 20.05
CA ILE A 73 -12.48 5.84 18.91
C ILE A 73 -13.95 5.73 18.52
N ASP A 74 -14.63 6.88 18.47
CA ASP A 74 -15.99 7.00 17.94
C ASP A 74 -15.95 7.53 16.51
N TYR A 75 -16.45 6.69 15.62
CA TYR A 75 -16.76 7.04 14.24
C TYR A 75 -18.23 7.42 14.14
N PHE A 76 -18.50 8.56 13.52
CA PHE A 76 -19.86 9.03 13.24
C PHE A 76 -20.14 8.96 11.76
N ASN A 77 -21.31 8.45 11.43
CA ASN A 77 -21.78 8.35 10.07
C ASN A 77 -22.16 9.73 9.50
N MET A 78 -21.57 10.10 8.36
CA MET A 78 -21.89 11.31 7.60
C MET A 78 -22.15 10.95 6.14
N ALA A 79 -23.41 10.68 5.80
CA ALA A 79 -23.80 10.21 4.46
C ALA A 79 -23.32 11.11 3.32
N ASN A 80 -23.37 12.44 3.51
CA ASN A 80 -22.95 13.41 2.49
C ASN A 80 -21.44 13.41 2.19
N VAL A 81 -20.63 12.73 3.02
CA VAL A 81 -19.20 12.55 2.77
C VAL A 81 -18.95 11.32 1.90
N GLY A 82 -19.80 10.29 1.97
CA GLY A 82 -19.68 9.03 1.19
C GLY A 82 -19.35 9.28 -0.29
N PRO A 83 -20.19 10.04 -1.03
CA PRO A 83 -19.93 10.31 -2.45
C PRO A 83 -18.60 11.02 -2.74
N LYS A 84 -17.96 11.65 -1.74
CA LYS A 84 -16.67 12.34 -1.88
C LYS A 84 -15.47 11.43 -1.60
N VAL A 85 -15.68 10.26 -1.02
CA VAL A 85 -14.61 9.29 -0.73
C VAL A 85 -14.23 8.58 -2.02
N GLU A 86 -12.94 8.59 -2.35
CA GLU A 86 -12.43 7.92 -3.55
C GLU A 86 -12.61 6.38 -3.47
N PRO A 87 -13.06 5.71 -4.54
CA PRO A 87 -13.49 6.30 -5.81
C PRO A 87 -14.79 7.09 -5.67
N ILE A 88 -14.83 8.32 -6.17
CA ILE A 88 -15.98 9.22 -5.98
C ILE A 88 -17.28 8.64 -6.52
N ASN A 89 -18.38 8.97 -5.83
CA ASN A 89 -19.74 8.49 -6.10
C ASN A 89 -19.91 6.96 -6.02
N THR A 90 -19.01 6.24 -5.34
CA THR A 90 -19.18 4.80 -5.11
C THR A 90 -19.71 4.45 -3.72
N HIS A 91 -19.41 5.28 -2.71
CA HIS A 91 -19.80 5.03 -1.33
C HIS A 91 -21.15 5.69 -1.00
N ASP A 92 -22.06 4.93 -0.39
CA ASP A 92 -23.38 5.41 0.03
C ASP A 92 -23.33 6.24 1.32
N SER A 93 -22.27 6.06 2.11
CA SER A 93 -22.04 6.78 3.34
C SER A 93 -20.57 6.72 3.75
N ALA A 94 -20.21 7.45 4.82
CA ALA A 94 -18.88 7.39 5.39
C ALA A 94 -18.88 7.54 6.91
N PHE A 95 -18.06 6.72 7.59
CA PHE A 95 -17.80 6.76 9.02
C PHE A 95 -16.51 7.54 9.29
N LEU A 96 -16.65 8.70 9.94
CA LEU A 96 -15.55 9.62 10.22
C LEU A 96 -15.20 9.56 11.71
N PRO A 97 -13.93 9.41 12.10
CA PRO A 97 -13.55 9.54 13.50
C PRO A 97 -13.82 10.97 13.99
N ARG A 98 -14.57 11.12 15.09
CA ARG A 98 -14.91 12.45 15.67
C ARG A 98 -14.54 12.59 17.14
N ARG A 99 -14.35 11.49 17.84
CA ARG A 99 -13.92 11.52 19.25
C ARG A 99 -12.98 10.36 19.51
N THR A 100 -11.88 10.67 20.16
CA THR A 100 -10.96 9.67 20.72
C THR A 100 -10.86 9.91 22.21
N HIS A 101 -11.15 8.88 23.01
CA HIS A 101 -11.07 8.92 24.46
C HIS A 101 -9.93 8.03 24.95
N VAL A 102 -9.01 8.55 25.75
CA VAL A 102 -7.86 7.78 26.27
C VAL A 102 -8.25 7.06 27.56
N THR A 103 -8.29 5.73 27.49
CA THR A 103 -8.65 4.86 28.61
C THR A 103 -7.44 4.32 29.37
N GLY A 104 -6.26 4.30 28.74
CA GLY A 104 -5.18 3.38 29.10
C GLY A 104 -5.46 1.97 28.56
N ASP A 105 -4.47 1.07 28.64
CA ASP A 105 -4.59 -0.30 28.11
C ASP A 105 -5.37 -1.19 29.09
N ILE A 106 -6.70 -1.17 28.94
CA ILE A 106 -7.66 -1.89 29.79
C ILE A 106 -8.19 -3.20 29.17
N ASP A 107 -7.66 -3.59 28.00
CA ASP A 107 -8.10 -4.75 27.21
C ASP A 107 -9.62 -4.76 26.95
N ILE A 108 -10.09 -3.82 26.14
CA ILE A 108 -11.52 -3.62 25.81
C ILE A 108 -12.07 -4.82 25.03
N HIS A 109 -12.58 -5.84 25.72
CA HIS A 109 -12.98 -7.10 25.09
C HIS A 109 -14.34 -7.03 24.37
N GLU A 110 -15.30 -6.30 24.94
CA GLU A 110 -16.64 -6.20 24.37
C GLU A 110 -17.23 -4.85 24.78
N MET A 111 -18.12 -4.32 23.95
CA MET A 111 -18.81 -3.07 24.21
C MET A 111 -20.28 -3.19 23.80
N GLY A 112 -21.11 -2.30 24.33
CA GLY A 112 -22.52 -2.22 23.96
C GLY A 112 -23.12 -0.89 24.34
N PHE A 113 -24.16 -0.48 23.62
CA PHE A 113 -24.91 0.73 23.94
C PHE A 113 -26.18 0.38 24.71
N ASP A 114 -26.49 1.18 25.72
CA ASP A 114 -27.81 1.16 26.36
C ASP A 114 -28.81 2.06 25.60
N SER A 115 -30.06 2.12 26.06
CA SER A 115 -31.13 2.92 25.44
C SER A 115 -30.86 4.43 25.45
N ASP A 116 -30.02 4.89 26.37
CA ASP A 116 -29.64 6.30 26.51
C ASP A 116 -28.40 6.63 25.64
N ASN A 117 -27.97 5.68 24.80
CA ASN A 117 -26.79 5.76 23.95
C ASN A 117 -25.47 5.91 24.75
N THR A 118 -25.47 5.45 26.01
CA THR A 118 -24.27 5.35 26.83
C THR A 118 -23.48 4.11 26.41
N LEU A 119 -22.19 4.30 26.15
CA LEU A 119 -21.29 3.20 25.81
C LEU A 119 -20.84 2.49 27.09
N TRP A 120 -21.18 1.22 27.19
CA TRP A 120 -20.70 0.29 28.21
C TRP A 120 -19.55 -0.54 27.66
N ILE A 121 -18.52 -0.71 28.48
CA ILE A 121 -17.25 -1.32 28.10
C ILE A 121 -16.91 -2.41 29.09
N VAL A 122 -16.53 -3.58 28.57
CA VAL A 122 -15.88 -4.63 29.35
C VAL A 122 -14.40 -4.28 29.52
N ASN A 123 -14.01 -3.90 30.74
CA ASN A 123 -12.64 -3.69 31.14
C ASN A 123 -12.11 -5.00 31.73
N THR A 124 -11.42 -5.78 30.89
CA THR A 124 -10.95 -7.11 31.24
C THR A 124 -9.86 -7.05 32.31
N LYS A 125 -8.91 -6.12 32.21
CA LYS A 125 -7.82 -6.01 33.19
C LYS A 125 -8.32 -5.71 34.59
N MET A 126 -9.31 -4.82 34.73
CA MET A 126 -9.95 -4.49 36.01
C MET A 126 -11.12 -5.39 36.37
N SER A 127 -11.46 -6.38 35.53
CA SER A 127 -12.55 -7.33 35.75
C SER A 127 -13.88 -6.62 36.07
N CYS A 128 -14.23 -5.60 35.28
CA CYS A 128 -15.40 -4.76 35.54
C CYS A 128 -16.08 -4.25 34.26
N LEU A 129 -17.34 -3.83 34.39
CA LEU A 129 -18.02 -2.99 33.41
C LEU A 129 -17.78 -1.52 33.78
N CYS A 130 -17.46 -0.71 32.77
CA CYS A 130 -17.27 0.73 32.94
C CYS A 130 -17.91 1.54 31.82
N THR A 131 -18.09 2.84 32.06
CA THR A 131 -18.50 3.82 31.05
C THR A 131 -17.41 4.88 30.89
N LEU A 132 -17.46 5.66 29.80
CA LEU A 132 -16.58 6.81 29.60
C LEU A 132 -17.12 8.04 30.33
N ASP A 133 -16.21 8.94 30.71
CA ASP A 133 -16.50 10.23 31.34
C ASP A 133 -15.49 11.28 30.85
N ILE A 134 -15.85 12.56 30.85
CA ILE A 134 -14.97 13.62 30.33
C ILE A 134 -13.72 13.86 31.19
N ASN A 135 -13.79 13.60 32.50
CA ASN A 135 -12.71 13.88 33.44
C ASN A 135 -11.88 12.66 33.83
N HIS A 136 -12.33 11.45 33.49
CA HIS A 136 -11.73 10.19 33.92
C HIS A 136 -11.44 9.28 32.73
N SER A 137 -10.37 8.49 32.81
CA SER A 137 -10.07 7.48 31.79
C SER A 137 -11.24 6.51 31.62
N ILE A 138 -11.83 6.06 32.73
CA ILE A 138 -13.07 5.26 32.79
C ILE A 138 -13.81 5.52 34.12
N VAL A 139 -15.08 5.15 34.17
CA VAL A 139 -15.88 5.12 35.40
C VAL A 139 -16.40 3.69 35.60
N PRO A 140 -15.86 2.91 36.56
CA PRO A 140 -16.38 1.59 36.87
C PRO A 140 -17.84 1.68 37.34
N ARG A 141 -18.71 0.83 36.79
CA ARG A 141 -20.15 0.79 37.09
C ARG A 141 -20.56 -0.49 37.79
N TRP A 142 -19.91 -1.59 37.45
CA TRP A 142 -20.22 -2.90 38.01
C TRP A 142 -18.99 -3.80 37.96
N ARG A 143 -18.87 -4.72 38.92
CA ARG A 143 -17.86 -5.79 38.92
C ARG A 143 -18.49 -7.05 39.54
N PRO A 144 -18.03 -8.26 39.17
CA PRO A 144 -18.52 -9.48 39.80
C PRO A 144 -18.29 -9.44 41.32
N PRO A 145 -19.24 -9.89 42.16
CA PRO A 145 -19.11 -9.78 43.63
C PRO A 145 -17.92 -10.54 44.23
N PHE A 146 -17.43 -11.57 43.53
CA PHE A 146 -16.29 -12.37 43.98
C PHE A 146 -14.94 -11.68 43.72
N ILE A 147 -14.89 -10.63 42.88
CA ILE A 147 -13.69 -9.81 42.75
C ILE A 147 -13.60 -8.93 43.98
N SER A 148 -12.44 -8.84 44.64
CA SER A 148 -12.31 -8.08 45.90
C SER A 148 -11.97 -6.60 45.68
N GLY A 149 -11.24 -6.26 44.61
CA GLY A 149 -10.91 -4.88 44.25
C GLY A 149 -10.50 -4.71 42.78
N TYR A 150 -10.30 -3.46 42.36
CA TYR A 150 -9.80 -3.14 41.01
C TYR A 150 -8.27 -3.19 41.00
N ASP A 151 -7.70 -3.90 40.02
CA ASP A 151 -6.30 -3.82 39.64
C ASP A 151 -6.17 -4.06 38.13
N LEU A 152 -4.96 -4.21 37.59
CA LEU A 152 -4.74 -4.40 36.16
C LEU A 152 -4.31 -5.84 35.79
N THR A 153 -4.68 -6.82 36.63
CA THR A 153 -4.10 -8.17 36.57
C THR A 153 -4.98 -9.24 35.94
N ASP A 154 -6.15 -8.87 35.40
CA ASP A 154 -7.05 -9.78 34.69
C ASP A 154 -7.39 -11.04 35.50
N ARG A 155 -8.22 -10.86 36.53
CA ARG A 155 -8.46 -11.90 37.55
C ARG A 155 -9.38 -13.02 37.05
N CYS A 156 -10.48 -12.64 36.40
CA CYS A 156 -11.49 -13.58 35.91
C CYS A 156 -11.65 -13.63 34.38
N HIS A 157 -10.97 -12.73 33.65
CA HIS A 157 -11.16 -12.51 32.22
C HIS A 157 -12.62 -12.25 31.85
N LEU A 158 -13.19 -11.20 32.46
CA LEU A 158 -14.46 -10.65 32.01
C LEU A 158 -14.31 -10.22 30.55
N ASN A 159 -15.11 -10.78 29.64
CA ASN A 159 -14.83 -10.71 28.21
C ASN A 159 -16.06 -10.50 27.32
N GLY A 160 -17.27 -10.47 27.87
CA GLY A 160 -18.47 -10.32 27.07
C GLY A 160 -19.59 -9.60 27.81
N LEU A 161 -20.48 -8.99 27.03
CA LEU A 161 -21.59 -8.16 27.50
C LEU A 161 -22.79 -8.38 26.58
N ALA A 162 -23.96 -8.61 27.18
CA ALA A 162 -25.24 -8.63 26.51
C ALA A 162 -26.11 -7.48 27.02
N ILE A 163 -26.70 -6.73 26.09
CA ILE A 163 -27.74 -5.74 26.35
C ILE A 163 -29.10 -6.41 26.19
N ARG A 164 -30.03 -6.20 27.13
CA ARG A 164 -31.43 -6.62 27.07
C ARG A 164 -32.31 -5.46 27.51
N ASP A 165 -33.39 -5.22 26.76
CA ASP A 165 -34.36 -4.16 27.06
C ASP A 165 -33.68 -2.79 27.27
N GLY A 166 -32.66 -2.52 26.45
CA GLY A 166 -31.89 -1.27 26.49
C GLY A 166 -30.93 -1.14 27.67
N LYS A 167 -30.61 -2.20 28.41
CA LYS A 167 -29.68 -2.14 29.55
C LYS A 167 -28.66 -3.29 29.52
N PRO A 168 -27.43 -3.07 30.03
CA PRO A 168 -26.52 -4.17 30.37
C PRO A 168 -27.24 -5.21 31.24
N LYS A 169 -27.18 -6.49 30.86
CA LYS A 169 -27.92 -7.54 31.56
C LYS A 169 -27.08 -8.78 31.87
N TYR A 170 -26.35 -9.30 30.89
CA TYR A 170 -25.52 -10.50 31.09
C TYR A 170 -24.07 -10.22 30.75
N VAL A 171 -23.16 -10.89 31.44
CA VAL A 171 -21.73 -10.88 31.13
C VAL A 171 -21.17 -12.29 31.07
N SER A 172 -20.10 -12.48 30.30
CA SER A 172 -19.31 -13.70 30.31
C SER A 172 -17.93 -13.45 30.93
N ALA A 173 -17.39 -14.50 31.56
CA ALA A 173 -16.02 -14.53 32.06
C ALA A 173 -15.45 -15.95 31.91
N LEU A 174 -14.12 -16.09 31.88
CA LEU A 174 -13.45 -17.39 31.73
C LEU A 174 -13.23 -18.13 33.05
N GLY A 175 -13.50 -17.49 34.19
CA GLY A 175 -13.33 -18.07 35.52
C GLY A 175 -14.01 -17.28 36.62
N THR A 176 -14.19 -17.88 37.80
CA THR A 176 -14.68 -17.24 39.04
C THR A 176 -13.54 -16.78 39.96
N SER A 177 -12.33 -16.61 39.43
CA SER A 177 -11.13 -16.34 40.22
C SER A 177 -10.97 -14.87 40.60
N ASP A 178 -10.51 -14.65 41.83
CA ASP A 178 -10.06 -13.34 42.35
C ASP A 178 -8.54 -13.32 42.55
N LYS A 179 -7.81 -14.08 41.73
CA LYS A 179 -6.33 -14.05 41.70
C LYS A 179 -5.86 -13.51 40.35
N PRO A 180 -4.74 -12.76 40.30
CA PRO A 180 -4.10 -12.37 39.04
C PRO A 180 -4.03 -13.54 38.06
N ALA A 181 -4.56 -13.36 36.85
CA ALA A 181 -4.56 -14.38 35.80
C ALA A 181 -5.21 -15.74 36.15
N GLY A 182 -5.96 -15.85 37.26
CA GLY A 182 -6.35 -17.12 37.86
C GLY A 182 -7.34 -17.95 37.04
N TRP A 183 -8.04 -17.33 36.08
CA TRP A 183 -8.90 -18.02 35.12
C TRP A 183 -8.15 -19.02 34.22
N ARG A 184 -6.83 -18.88 34.03
CA ARG A 184 -6.04 -19.72 33.11
C ARG A 184 -6.00 -21.19 33.52
N GLU A 185 -6.06 -21.48 34.82
CA GLU A 185 -5.93 -22.85 35.35
C GLU A 185 -7.09 -23.75 34.91
N ASN A 186 -8.31 -23.22 34.85
CA ASN A 186 -9.52 -23.97 34.50
C ASN A 186 -10.22 -23.45 33.24
N LYS A 187 -9.51 -22.78 32.33
CA LYS A 187 -10.10 -22.12 31.14
C LYS A 187 -11.01 -23.02 30.27
N ALA A 188 -10.78 -24.34 30.25
CA ALA A 188 -11.56 -25.28 29.48
C ALA A 188 -12.98 -25.52 30.03
N PHE A 189 -13.20 -25.31 31.34
CA PHE A 189 -14.46 -25.61 32.03
C PHE A 189 -14.81 -24.59 33.13
N GLY A 190 -14.08 -23.49 33.25
CA GLY A 190 -14.23 -22.51 34.33
C GLY A 190 -15.13 -21.34 33.96
N GLY A 191 -15.56 -21.26 32.71
CA GLY A 191 -16.32 -20.14 32.20
C GLY A 191 -17.73 -20.05 32.77
N MET A 192 -18.23 -18.82 32.84
CA MET A 192 -19.55 -18.52 33.37
C MET A 192 -20.33 -17.53 32.50
N ILE A 193 -21.64 -17.49 32.74
CA ILE A 193 -22.51 -16.34 32.45
C ILE A 193 -23.16 -15.84 33.74
N MET A 194 -23.17 -14.54 33.94
CA MET A 194 -23.75 -13.89 35.13
C MET A 194 -24.75 -12.81 34.73
N ASP A 195 -25.87 -12.74 35.46
CA ASP A 195 -26.81 -11.62 35.43
C ASP A 195 -26.30 -10.52 36.36
N ILE A 196 -26.12 -9.32 35.81
CA ILE A 196 -25.50 -8.20 36.54
C ILE A 196 -26.47 -7.50 37.50
N GLU A 197 -27.78 -7.65 37.30
CA GLU A 197 -28.79 -6.90 38.07
C GLU A 197 -28.95 -7.49 39.47
N ASN A 198 -28.93 -8.82 39.57
CA ASN A 198 -29.07 -9.57 40.81
C ASN A 198 -27.76 -10.27 41.23
N ASN A 199 -26.69 -10.14 40.43
CA ASN A 199 -25.41 -10.83 40.61
C ASN A 199 -25.52 -12.36 40.68
N LYS A 200 -26.46 -12.95 39.94
CA LYS A 200 -26.70 -14.40 39.92
C LYS A 200 -25.90 -15.05 38.79
N MET A 201 -25.23 -16.16 39.11
CA MET A 201 -24.65 -17.02 38.08
C MET A 201 -25.77 -17.77 37.35
N ILE A 202 -25.84 -17.59 36.04
CA ILE A 202 -26.86 -18.18 35.18
C ILE A 202 -26.38 -19.54 34.66
N ALA A 203 -25.12 -19.62 34.24
CA ALA A 203 -24.48 -20.84 33.79
C ALA A 203 -23.01 -20.87 34.19
N GLU A 204 -22.49 -22.07 34.42
CA GLU A 204 -21.10 -22.37 34.78
C GLU A 204 -20.62 -23.59 33.97
N GLY A 205 -19.33 -23.90 34.04
CA GLY A 205 -18.79 -25.09 33.35
C GLY A 205 -18.53 -24.85 31.86
N LEU A 206 -18.63 -23.61 31.38
CA LEU A 206 -18.54 -23.29 29.95
C LEU A 206 -17.09 -23.23 29.48
N SER A 207 -16.85 -23.72 28.27
CA SER A 207 -15.53 -23.68 27.65
C SER A 207 -15.26 -22.33 26.99
N MET A 208 -14.56 -21.46 27.71
CA MET A 208 -14.23 -20.10 27.29
C MET A 208 -15.40 -19.32 26.64
N PRO A 209 -16.48 -19.01 27.38
CA PRO A 209 -17.64 -18.33 26.82
C PRO A 209 -17.32 -16.89 26.40
N HIS A 210 -17.82 -16.46 25.25
CA HIS A 210 -17.65 -15.11 24.71
C HIS A 210 -18.98 -14.58 24.13
N SER A 211 -19.00 -13.26 23.93
CA SER A 211 -20.01 -12.50 23.17
C SER A 211 -21.45 -12.94 23.43
N PRO A 212 -21.93 -12.91 24.70
CA PRO A 212 -23.33 -13.17 24.97
C PRO A 212 -24.19 -12.11 24.26
N ARG A 213 -25.31 -12.52 23.65
CA ARG A 213 -26.28 -11.63 23.00
C ARG A 213 -27.69 -12.04 23.36
N TRP A 214 -28.53 -11.06 23.68
CA TRP A 214 -29.97 -11.27 23.79
C TRP A 214 -30.60 -11.05 22.43
N TYR A 215 -31.16 -12.10 21.83
CA TYR A 215 -31.73 -12.01 20.49
C TYR A 215 -32.87 -13.01 20.31
N ARG A 216 -33.99 -12.55 19.71
CA ARG A 216 -35.25 -13.32 19.56
C ARG A 216 -35.67 -14.04 20.85
N ASN A 217 -35.67 -13.30 21.97
CA ASN A 217 -36.04 -13.79 23.31
C ASN A 217 -35.22 -14.98 23.83
N LYS A 218 -33.97 -15.11 23.38
CA LYS A 218 -33.03 -16.11 23.87
C LYS A 218 -31.68 -15.46 24.17
N LEU A 219 -30.97 -16.06 25.13
CA LEU A 219 -29.58 -15.72 25.43
C LEU A 219 -28.67 -16.63 24.60
N TRP A 220 -28.03 -16.03 23.60
CA TRP A 220 -27.04 -16.67 22.72
C TRP A 220 -25.65 -16.45 23.27
N VAL A 221 -24.81 -17.48 23.22
CA VAL A 221 -23.42 -17.44 23.70
C VAL A 221 -22.53 -18.20 22.74
N LEU A 222 -21.31 -17.69 22.54
CA LEU A 222 -20.25 -18.41 21.85
C LEU A 222 -19.44 -19.21 22.88
N GLU A 223 -19.48 -20.54 22.80
CA GLU A 223 -18.60 -21.39 23.61
C GLU A 223 -17.30 -21.64 22.84
N SER A 224 -16.42 -20.64 22.89
CA SER A 224 -15.27 -20.52 22.00
C SER A 224 -14.25 -21.64 22.14
N GLY A 225 -14.07 -22.17 23.35
CA GLY A 225 -13.20 -23.32 23.60
C GLY A 225 -13.69 -24.61 22.94
N ALA A 226 -15.00 -24.69 22.63
CA ALA A 226 -15.62 -25.81 21.94
C ALA A 226 -15.95 -25.53 20.46
N GLY A 227 -15.76 -24.29 19.99
CA GLY A 227 -16.18 -23.84 18.66
C GLY A 227 -17.68 -24.08 18.43
N GLN A 228 -18.51 -23.59 19.34
CA GLN A 228 -19.96 -23.80 19.34
C GLN A 228 -20.75 -22.50 19.47
N LEU A 229 -21.88 -22.43 18.77
CA LEU A 229 -22.97 -21.50 19.06
C LEU A 229 -23.97 -22.20 19.97
N VAL A 230 -24.28 -21.61 21.12
CA VAL A 230 -25.19 -22.20 22.11
C VAL A 230 -26.24 -21.19 22.56
N THR A 231 -27.38 -21.70 23.02
CA THR A 231 -28.34 -20.91 23.81
C THR A 231 -28.32 -21.37 25.26
N ILE A 232 -28.55 -20.44 26.18
CA ILE A 232 -28.66 -20.72 27.62
C ILE A 232 -30.03 -20.30 28.10
N ASP A 233 -30.75 -21.20 28.75
CA ASP A 233 -32.00 -20.86 29.43
C ASP A 233 -31.69 -20.03 30.69
N GLU A 234 -32.25 -18.84 30.80
CA GLU A 234 -31.92 -17.92 31.90
C GLU A 234 -32.43 -18.37 33.27
N ASN A 235 -33.42 -19.27 33.30
CA ASN A 235 -34.03 -19.75 34.53
C ASN A 235 -33.34 -21.01 35.04
N THR A 236 -33.04 -21.96 34.15
CA THR A 236 -32.46 -23.25 34.50
C THR A 236 -30.94 -23.29 34.36
N GLY A 237 -30.35 -22.40 33.57
CA GLY A 237 -28.93 -22.44 33.19
C GLY A 237 -28.60 -23.53 32.17
N GLU A 238 -29.62 -24.21 31.64
CA GLU A 238 -29.42 -25.30 30.68
C GLU A 238 -28.88 -24.77 29.35
N LYS A 239 -27.80 -25.40 28.90
CA LYS A 239 -27.14 -25.10 27.63
C LYS A 239 -27.69 -26.00 26.52
N THR A 240 -28.10 -25.41 25.40
CA THR A 240 -28.44 -26.12 24.17
C THR A 240 -27.45 -25.75 23.07
N VAL A 241 -26.76 -26.73 22.49
CA VAL A 241 -25.86 -26.53 21.36
C VAL A 241 -26.69 -26.40 20.09
N ILE A 242 -26.52 -25.29 19.36
CA ILE A 242 -27.24 -25.01 18.13
C ILE A 242 -26.40 -25.36 16.91
N ALA A 243 -25.13 -24.97 16.91
CA ALA A 243 -24.23 -25.22 15.78
C ALA A 243 -22.78 -25.44 16.23
N GLN A 244 -22.02 -26.14 15.40
CA GLN A 244 -20.56 -26.24 15.50
C GLN A 244 -19.91 -25.46 14.37
N VAL A 245 -18.80 -24.77 14.67
CA VAL A 245 -18.04 -23.97 13.72
C VAL A 245 -16.54 -24.35 13.75
N PRO A 246 -15.83 -24.25 12.61
CA PRO A 246 -14.47 -24.78 12.46
C PRO A 246 -13.38 -23.79 12.93
N GLY A 247 -13.56 -23.19 14.11
CA GLY A 247 -12.62 -22.20 14.63
C GLY A 247 -13.00 -21.66 16.01
N PHE A 248 -12.09 -20.88 16.59
CA PHE A 248 -12.35 -20.24 17.89
C PHE A 248 -13.27 -19.05 17.68
N CYS A 249 -14.52 -19.16 18.13
CA CYS A 249 -15.53 -18.15 17.86
C CYS A 249 -15.39 -16.92 18.78
N ARG A 250 -15.45 -15.73 18.18
CA ARG A 250 -15.41 -14.41 18.84
C ARG A 250 -16.23 -13.41 18.04
N GLY A 251 -17.08 -12.66 18.74
CA GLY A 251 -18.03 -11.75 18.09
C GLY A 251 -19.19 -12.51 17.44
N ILE A 252 -20.40 -12.03 17.71
CA ILE A 252 -21.61 -12.48 17.02
C ILE A 252 -22.57 -11.30 16.85
N ASP A 253 -23.18 -11.25 15.67
CA ASP A 253 -24.31 -10.39 15.36
C ASP A 253 -25.31 -11.14 14.46
N PHE A 254 -26.49 -10.57 14.22
CA PHE A 254 -27.60 -11.27 13.58
C PHE A 254 -28.23 -10.47 12.43
N ILE A 255 -28.49 -11.17 11.31
CA ILE A 255 -29.42 -10.74 10.27
C ILE A 255 -30.61 -11.70 10.33
N GLU A 256 -31.72 -11.25 10.91
CA GLU A 256 -32.93 -12.06 11.06
C GLU A 256 -32.68 -13.45 11.67
N ARG A 257 -32.71 -14.53 10.89
CA ARG A 257 -32.45 -15.89 11.38
C ARG A 257 -30.99 -16.33 11.23
N TYR A 258 -30.12 -15.49 10.69
CA TYR A 258 -28.73 -15.82 10.41
C TYR A 258 -27.80 -15.17 11.44
N ALA A 259 -27.03 -16.00 12.15
CA ALA A 259 -25.96 -15.56 13.01
C ALA A 259 -24.67 -15.41 12.18
N LEU A 260 -24.01 -14.25 12.29
CA LEU A 260 -22.69 -13.99 11.72
C LEU A 260 -21.67 -14.10 12.85
N ILE A 261 -20.77 -15.07 12.74
CA ILE A 261 -19.85 -15.46 13.81
C ILE A 261 -18.42 -15.27 13.33
N GLY A 262 -17.63 -14.46 14.03
CA GLY A 262 -16.21 -14.33 13.78
C GLY A 262 -15.43 -15.53 14.30
N LEU A 263 -14.50 -16.06 13.50
CA LEU A 263 -13.63 -17.19 13.86
C LEU A 263 -12.16 -16.79 13.76
N SER A 264 -11.37 -17.27 14.72
CA SER A 264 -9.92 -17.10 14.76
C SER A 264 -9.18 -18.43 14.61
N GLU A 265 -7.98 -18.38 14.04
CA GLU A 265 -7.03 -19.50 14.08
C GLU A 265 -6.48 -19.66 15.50
N VAL A 266 -6.64 -20.86 16.07
CA VAL A 266 -5.98 -21.19 17.34
C VAL A 266 -4.56 -21.64 17.07
N ARG A 267 -3.58 -20.80 17.44
CA ARG A 267 -2.17 -21.23 17.55
C ARG A 267 -1.99 -21.99 18.86
N GLU A 268 -1.24 -23.10 18.83
CA GLU A 268 -0.83 -23.85 20.03
C GLU A 268 0.14 -23.03 20.89
N THR A 269 -0.42 -22.07 21.63
CA THR A 269 0.27 -21.36 22.71
C THR A 269 -0.22 -21.90 24.05
N ALA A 270 0.53 -21.66 25.13
CA ALA A 270 0.17 -22.11 26.48
C ALA A 270 -1.26 -21.68 26.90
N VAL A 271 -1.80 -20.61 26.32
CA VAL A 271 -3.15 -20.12 26.60
C VAL A 271 -4.24 -21.01 25.99
N PHE A 272 -4.05 -21.62 24.82
CA PHE A 272 -5.09 -22.38 24.12
C PHE A 272 -4.89 -23.91 24.11
N ALA A 273 -3.83 -24.41 24.76
CA ALA A 273 -3.63 -25.84 24.94
C ALA A 273 -4.76 -26.47 25.80
N GLY A 274 -5.23 -27.66 25.39
CA GLY A 274 -6.21 -28.48 26.13
C GLY A 274 -7.67 -28.08 25.93
N LEU A 275 -8.01 -27.41 24.81
CA LEU A 275 -9.38 -27.03 24.50
C LEU A 275 -10.10 -28.09 23.65
N PRO A 276 -11.41 -28.35 23.88
CA PRO A 276 -12.17 -29.33 23.08
C PRO A 276 -12.08 -29.10 21.57
N LEU A 277 -12.04 -27.84 21.13
CA LEU A 277 -11.89 -27.48 19.72
C LEU A 277 -10.57 -28.00 19.11
N THR A 278 -9.47 -27.96 19.87
CA THR A 278 -8.14 -28.36 19.37
C THR A 278 -8.02 -29.86 19.13
N GLU A 279 -8.85 -30.66 19.81
CA GLU A 279 -8.95 -32.11 19.59
C GLU A 279 -9.81 -32.45 18.37
N ARG A 280 -10.85 -31.65 18.09
CA ARG A 280 -11.82 -31.90 17.01
C ARG A 280 -11.33 -31.40 15.65
N GLU A 281 -10.79 -30.19 15.58
CA GLU A 281 -10.51 -29.49 14.32
C GLU A 281 -9.00 -29.25 14.13
N GLN A 282 -8.39 -29.98 13.19
CA GLN A 282 -6.97 -29.81 12.87
C GLN A 282 -6.71 -28.60 11.94
N ASP A 283 -7.63 -28.32 11.02
CA ASP A 283 -7.52 -27.23 10.04
C ASP A 283 -8.48 -26.08 10.41
N ARG A 284 -8.08 -25.30 11.42
CA ARG A 284 -8.87 -24.17 11.95
C ARG A 284 -8.75 -22.97 11.01
N LYS A 285 -9.87 -22.29 10.74
CA LYS A 285 -9.92 -21.16 9.80
C LYS A 285 -10.15 -19.82 10.51
N CYS A 286 -9.60 -18.75 9.95
CA CYS A 286 -9.90 -17.37 10.33
C CYS A 286 -10.86 -16.74 9.32
N GLY A 287 -11.96 -16.14 9.80
CA GLY A 287 -13.00 -15.61 8.93
C GLY A 287 -14.38 -15.53 9.58
N VAL A 288 -15.42 -15.22 8.82
CA VAL A 288 -16.79 -15.06 9.33
C VAL A 288 -17.68 -16.18 8.80
N TRP A 289 -18.41 -16.86 9.69
CA TRP A 289 -19.35 -17.93 9.36
C TRP A 289 -20.79 -17.46 9.54
N ILE A 290 -21.65 -17.82 8.59
CA ILE A 290 -23.08 -17.56 8.62
C ILE A 290 -23.80 -18.86 8.99
N VAL A 291 -24.44 -18.88 10.15
CA VAL A 291 -25.19 -20.03 10.68
C VAL A 291 -26.68 -19.70 10.67
N ASP A 292 -27.49 -20.57 10.09
CA ASP A 292 -28.95 -20.53 10.25
C ASP A 292 -29.31 -21.01 11.66
N ILE A 293 -29.86 -20.12 12.49
CA ILE A 293 -30.10 -20.42 13.91
C ILE A 293 -31.31 -21.33 14.13
N GLU A 294 -32.11 -21.60 13.10
CA GLU A 294 -33.27 -22.48 13.18
C GLU A 294 -32.88 -23.94 12.86
N THR A 295 -31.89 -24.14 11.98
CA THR A 295 -31.40 -25.48 11.58
C THR A 295 -30.06 -25.87 12.20
N GLY A 296 -29.24 -24.89 12.59
CA GLY A 296 -27.87 -25.09 13.04
C GLY A 296 -26.84 -25.25 11.91
N GLU A 297 -27.26 -25.14 10.64
CA GLU A 297 -26.40 -25.34 9.48
C GLU A 297 -25.60 -24.08 9.11
N THR A 298 -24.36 -24.27 8.66
CA THR A 298 -23.57 -23.20 8.03
C THR A 298 -24.05 -22.98 6.60
N VAL A 299 -24.54 -21.79 6.29
CA VAL A 299 -25.09 -21.42 4.97
C VAL A 299 -24.18 -20.52 4.15
N GLY A 300 -23.10 -20.00 4.75
CA GLY A 300 -22.11 -19.19 4.07
C GLY A 300 -20.90 -18.91 4.93
N PHE A 301 -19.81 -18.48 4.31
CA PHE A 301 -18.60 -18.08 5.02
C PHE A 301 -17.75 -17.11 4.20
N LEU A 302 -16.86 -16.42 4.91
CA LEU A 302 -15.67 -15.77 4.39
C LEU A 302 -14.47 -16.31 5.16
N VAL A 303 -13.37 -16.59 4.47
CA VAL A 303 -12.08 -17.01 5.04
C VAL A 303 -11.01 -16.03 4.58
N PHE A 304 -10.21 -15.51 5.50
CA PHE A 304 -9.04 -14.71 5.16
C PHE A 304 -7.85 -15.61 4.81
N SER A 305 -7.09 -15.27 3.76
CA SER A 305 -5.90 -16.01 3.32
C SER A 305 -4.65 -15.16 3.46
N GLY A 306 -3.91 -15.36 4.56
CA GLY A 306 -2.73 -14.56 4.90
C GLY A 306 -3.09 -13.18 5.46
N GLY A 307 -2.21 -12.61 6.28
CA GLY A 307 -2.38 -11.26 6.86
C GLY A 307 -3.36 -11.14 8.03
N VAL A 308 -4.47 -11.89 8.05
CA VAL A 308 -5.46 -11.90 9.15
C VAL A 308 -5.67 -13.34 9.62
N GLN A 309 -5.33 -13.61 10.89
CA GLN A 309 -5.47 -14.93 11.52
C GLN A 309 -6.36 -14.91 12.76
N GLU A 310 -6.88 -13.74 13.11
CA GLU A 310 -7.68 -13.53 14.30
C GLU A 310 -8.78 -12.51 13.99
N ILE A 311 -9.99 -12.86 14.39
CA ILE A 311 -11.15 -11.98 14.44
C ILE A 311 -11.55 -11.82 15.90
N PHE A 312 -11.65 -10.57 16.33
CA PHE A 312 -11.90 -10.24 17.71
C PHE A 312 -13.38 -9.91 17.98
N SER A 313 -14.01 -9.13 17.10
CA SER A 313 -15.42 -8.76 17.19
C SER A 313 -16.02 -8.62 15.80
N VAL A 314 -17.34 -8.80 15.70
CA VAL A 314 -18.13 -8.54 14.50
C VAL A 314 -19.33 -7.67 14.88
N GLN A 315 -19.66 -6.69 14.04
CA GLN A 315 -20.75 -5.74 14.28
C GLN A 315 -21.39 -5.33 12.95
N LEU A 316 -22.71 -5.49 12.81
CA LEU A 316 -23.44 -5.02 11.63
C LEU A 316 -23.65 -3.51 11.68
N VAL A 317 -23.61 -2.89 10.50
CA VAL A 317 -23.99 -1.49 10.28
C VAL A 317 -24.98 -1.39 9.10
N PRO A 318 -26.04 -0.57 9.21
CA PRO A 318 -27.14 -0.50 8.23
C PRO A 318 -26.81 0.39 7.01
N TRP A 319 -25.69 0.12 6.34
CA TRP A 319 -25.31 0.74 5.06
C TRP A 319 -24.73 -0.33 4.14
N ARG A 320 -25.04 -0.22 2.84
CA ARG A 320 -24.64 -1.23 1.85
C ARG A 320 -23.17 -1.10 1.46
N TYR A 321 -22.68 0.13 1.31
CA TYR A 321 -21.32 0.39 0.86
C TYR A 321 -20.65 1.59 1.56
N PRO A 322 -20.60 1.61 2.92
CA PRO A 322 -20.05 2.74 3.65
C PRO A 322 -18.52 2.75 3.60
N ALA A 323 -17.90 3.93 3.52
CA ALA A 323 -16.47 4.08 3.76
C ALA A 323 -16.15 4.21 5.26
N LEU A 324 -14.93 3.84 5.64
CA LEU A 324 -14.35 4.14 6.95
C LEU A 324 -13.09 4.97 6.75
N LEU A 325 -13.04 6.18 7.31
CA LEU A 325 -11.90 7.08 7.11
C LEU A 325 -10.85 6.89 8.20
N ASP A 326 -9.58 7.07 7.84
CA ASP A 326 -8.47 7.13 8.79
C ASP A 326 -8.45 8.49 9.51
N LEU A 327 -7.78 8.60 10.68
CA LEU A 327 -7.64 9.84 11.45
C LEU A 327 -6.91 10.96 10.68
N ASP A 328 -6.06 10.57 9.73
CA ASP A 328 -5.29 11.49 8.89
C ASP A 328 -5.91 11.71 7.50
N ASP A 329 -7.15 11.23 7.28
CA ASP A 329 -7.81 11.39 5.99
C ASP A 329 -8.12 12.88 5.70
N PRO A 330 -7.74 13.43 4.53
CA PRO A 330 -7.97 14.84 4.19
C PRO A 330 -9.44 15.28 4.27
N LEU A 331 -10.39 14.36 4.06
CA LEU A 331 -11.81 14.67 4.17
C LEU A 331 -12.22 15.01 5.61
N LEU A 332 -11.46 14.59 6.63
CA LEU A 332 -11.72 15.01 8.01
C LEU A 332 -11.51 16.51 8.23
N HIS A 333 -10.52 17.10 7.56
CA HIS A 333 -10.22 18.53 7.67
C HIS A 333 -11.26 19.43 6.97
N THR A 334 -12.06 18.84 6.07
CA THR A 334 -13.02 19.58 5.23
C THR A 334 -14.46 19.14 5.45
N SER A 335 -14.71 18.15 6.32
CA SER A 335 -16.04 17.65 6.65
C SER A 335 -16.43 18.05 8.08
N TYR A 336 -17.46 18.90 8.15
CA TYR A 336 -17.98 19.43 9.40
C TYR A 336 -19.37 18.86 9.68
N SER A 337 -19.60 18.46 10.93
CA SER A 337 -20.93 18.17 11.46
C SER A 337 -21.24 19.21 12.52
N ILE A 338 -22.32 19.95 12.30
CA ILE A 338 -22.78 21.01 13.19
C ILE A 338 -24.29 20.83 13.42
N PRO A 339 -24.86 21.39 14.50
CA PRO A 339 -26.30 21.29 14.75
C PRO A 339 -27.15 21.89 13.62
N ASP A 340 -28.32 21.29 13.37
CA ASP A 340 -29.26 21.73 12.33
C ASP A 340 -29.68 23.21 12.46
N GLU A 341 -29.68 23.74 13.68
CA GLU A 341 -29.97 25.15 13.94
C GLU A 341 -28.88 26.05 13.35
N ALA A 342 -27.61 25.68 13.47
CA ALA A 342 -26.47 26.43 12.92
C ALA A 342 -26.37 26.26 11.39
N LEU A 343 -26.79 25.11 10.84
CA LEU A 343 -26.84 24.90 9.39
C LEU A 343 -27.74 25.91 8.67
N LYS A 344 -28.78 26.43 9.33
CA LYS A 344 -29.70 27.44 8.76
C LYS A 344 -29.02 28.79 8.53
N ASP A 345 -27.94 29.07 9.25
CA ASP A 345 -27.20 30.32 9.19
C ASP A 345 -25.92 30.23 8.32
N PHE A 346 -25.69 29.08 7.66
CA PHE A 346 -24.57 28.92 6.74
C PHE A 346 -24.81 29.69 5.44
N THR A 347 -23.89 30.59 5.11
CA THR A 347 -23.87 31.26 3.80
C THR A 347 -23.45 30.28 2.72
N ALA A 348 -24.12 30.32 1.57
CA ALA A 348 -23.67 29.58 0.40
C ALA A 348 -22.22 29.99 0.06
N PRO A 349 -21.35 29.03 -0.30
CA PRO A 349 -19.99 29.33 -0.74
C PRO A 349 -20.03 30.23 -1.98
N ASP A 350 -19.02 31.08 -2.14
CA ASP A 350 -18.89 31.91 -3.35
C ASP A 350 -18.89 30.99 -4.59
N PRO A 351 -19.86 31.13 -5.52
CA PRO A 351 -19.95 30.30 -6.71
C PRO A 351 -18.66 30.26 -7.52
N LYS A 352 -17.86 31.34 -7.49
CA LYS A 352 -16.57 31.42 -8.19
C LYS A 352 -15.53 30.50 -7.56
N LEU A 353 -15.46 30.47 -6.23
CA LEU A 353 -14.55 29.59 -5.50
C LEU A 353 -14.93 28.12 -5.72
N VAL A 354 -16.22 27.81 -5.70
CA VAL A 354 -16.72 26.45 -5.99
C VAL A 354 -16.30 26.01 -7.39
N LYS A 355 -16.43 26.88 -8.39
CA LYS A 355 -16.02 26.58 -9.77
C LYS A 355 -14.51 26.34 -9.88
N LEU A 356 -13.69 27.13 -9.19
CA LEU A 356 -12.24 26.94 -9.14
C LEU A 356 -11.85 25.61 -8.47
N GLU A 357 -12.45 25.31 -7.31
CA GLU A 357 -12.19 24.06 -6.59
C GLU A 357 -12.58 22.82 -7.41
N GLN A 358 -13.68 22.91 -8.17
CA GLN A 358 -14.10 21.87 -9.10
C GLN A 358 -13.06 21.64 -10.21
N ALA A 359 -12.55 22.70 -10.84
CA ALA A 359 -11.53 22.60 -11.87
C ALA A 359 -10.22 21.99 -11.36
N ILE A 360 -9.79 22.40 -10.16
CA ILE A 360 -8.63 21.81 -9.49
C ILE A 360 -8.86 20.34 -9.16
N ALA A 361 -10.08 19.96 -8.76
CA ALA A 361 -10.42 18.58 -8.49
C ALA A 361 -10.39 17.72 -9.76
N HIS A 362 -10.95 18.20 -10.87
CA HIS A 362 -10.85 17.53 -12.18
C HIS A 362 -9.38 17.35 -12.61
N HIS A 363 -8.55 18.38 -12.44
CA HIS A 363 -7.13 18.31 -12.75
C HIS A 363 -6.41 17.23 -11.91
N ARG A 364 -6.63 17.22 -10.59
CA ARG A 364 -6.06 16.19 -9.70
C ARG A 364 -6.49 14.78 -10.06
N ARG A 365 -7.69 14.61 -10.61
CA ARG A 365 -8.22 13.32 -11.11
C ARG A 365 -7.77 12.97 -12.53
N ARG A 366 -6.89 13.79 -13.13
CA ARG A 366 -6.40 13.63 -14.51
C ARG A 366 -7.51 13.75 -15.56
N GLN A 367 -8.62 14.39 -15.22
CA GLN A 367 -9.68 14.81 -16.15
C GLN A 367 -9.26 16.14 -16.78
N PHE A 368 -8.20 16.08 -17.60
CA PHE A 368 -7.48 17.26 -18.06
C PHE A 368 -8.32 18.13 -18.98
N ASP A 369 -9.12 17.54 -19.87
CA ASP A 369 -9.96 18.28 -20.81
C ASP A 369 -11.03 19.10 -20.09
N GLU A 370 -11.68 18.50 -19.09
CA GLU A 370 -12.67 19.17 -18.23
C GLU A 370 -12.01 20.31 -17.44
N ALA A 371 -10.88 20.04 -16.78
CA ALA A 371 -10.17 21.04 -16.00
C ALA A 371 -9.71 22.23 -16.85
N ILE A 372 -9.08 21.97 -18.01
CA ILE A 372 -8.62 23.00 -18.94
C ILE A 372 -9.79 23.87 -19.41
N THR A 373 -10.92 23.24 -19.76
CA THR A 373 -12.14 23.94 -20.17
C THR A 373 -12.65 24.85 -19.05
N GLU A 374 -12.78 24.33 -17.83
CA GLU A 374 -13.25 25.08 -16.67
C GLU A 374 -12.32 26.24 -16.29
N TYR A 375 -10.99 26.03 -16.34
CA TYR A 375 -10.01 27.11 -16.12
C TYR A 375 -10.14 28.22 -17.17
N HIS A 376 -10.30 27.89 -18.46
CA HIS A 376 -10.54 28.89 -19.49
C HIS A 376 -11.82 29.69 -19.25
N GLU A 377 -12.88 29.06 -18.76
CA GLU A 377 -14.10 29.77 -18.41
C GLU A 377 -13.90 30.75 -17.26
N ILE A 378 -13.16 30.37 -16.22
CA ILE A 378 -12.85 31.26 -15.10
C ILE A 378 -12.02 32.46 -15.60
N LEU A 379 -11.03 32.23 -16.48
CA LEU A 379 -10.20 33.31 -17.04
C LEU A 379 -10.96 34.27 -17.98
N LYS A 380 -12.12 33.88 -18.53
CA LYS A 380 -12.97 34.82 -19.27
C LYS A 380 -13.54 35.92 -18.36
N GLU A 381 -13.84 35.56 -17.11
CA GLU A 381 -14.37 36.49 -16.10
C GLU A 381 -13.25 37.18 -15.31
N GLU A 382 -12.15 36.48 -15.06
CA GLU A 382 -11.00 36.95 -14.27
C GLU A 382 -9.67 36.71 -15.02
N PRO A 383 -9.33 37.52 -16.04
CA PRO A 383 -8.18 37.26 -16.92
C PRO A 383 -6.82 37.24 -16.24
N GLU A 384 -6.69 37.85 -15.05
CA GLU A 384 -5.46 37.95 -14.27
C GLU A 384 -5.48 37.09 -13.00
N ASN A 385 -6.40 36.12 -12.89
CA ASN A 385 -6.44 35.21 -11.74
C ASN A 385 -5.20 34.29 -11.75
N VAL A 386 -4.19 34.66 -10.96
CA VAL A 386 -2.87 34.00 -10.90
C VAL A 386 -2.98 32.51 -10.59
N THR A 387 -3.87 32.13 -9.67
CA THR A 387 -4.11 30.73 -9.28
C THR A 387 -4.57 29.91 -10.49
N VAL A 388 -5.52 30.44 -11.27
CA VAL A 388 -6.06 29.76 -12.46
C VAL A 388 -5.03 29.73 -13.57
N LEU A 389 -4.30 30.83 -13.81
CA LEU A 389 -3.22 30.89 -14.81
C LEU A 389 -2.15 29.82 -14.53
N TYR A 390 -1.74 29.68 -13.27
CA TYR A 390 -0.80 28.66 -12.82
C TYR A 390 -1.34 27.26 -13.07
N HIS A 391 -2.54 26.94 -12.55
CA HIS A 391 -3.11 25.60 -12.66
C HIS A 391 -3.40 25.20 -14.11
N LEU A 392 -3.86 26.11 -14.95
CA LEU A 392 -4.03 25.89 -16.39
C LEU A 392 -2.67 25.59 -17.05
N GLY A 393 -1.64 26.37 -16.74
CA GLY A 393 -0.29 26.13 -17.25
C GLY A 393 0.27 24.76 -16.87
N VAL A 394 0.00 24.29 -15.65
CA VAL A 394 0.37 22.94 -15.21
C VAL A 394 -0.45 21.87 -15.94
N ALA A 395 -1.77 22.03 -16.07
CA ALA A 395 -2.63 21.07 -16.78
C ALA A 395 -2.25 20.94 -18.27
N LEU A 396 -1.87 22.04 -18.91
CA LEU A 396 -1.35 22.05 -20.28
C LEU A 396 0.02 21.36 -20.36
N SER A 397 0.87 21.50 -19.35
CA SER A 397 2.14 20.76 -19.26
C SER A 397 1.90 19.25 -19.12
N ASP A 398 0.92 18.84 -18.30
CA ASP A 398 0.55 17.42 -18.12
C ASP A 398 -0.02 16.78 -19.40
N THR A 399 -0.53 17.60 -20.33
CA THR A 399 -1.03 17.19 -21.66
C THR A 399 -0.04 17.50 -22.79
N GLU A 400 1.21 17.84 -22.46
CA GLU A 400 2.30 18.15 -23.40
C GLU A 400 2.02 19.31 -24.37
N GLN A 401 1.06 20.19 -24.05
CA GLN A 401 0.76 21.42 -24.77
C GLN A 401 1.76 22.52 -24.35
N TRP A 402 3.04 22.28 -24.63
CA TRP A 402 4.16 23.04 -24.06
C TRP A 402 4.12 24.53 -24.37
N ASP A 403 3.76 24.92 -25.59
CA ASP A 403 3.73 26.34 -25.98
C ASP A 403 2.65 27.13 -25.23
N ASP A 404 1.46 26.57 -25.10
CA ASP A 404 0.37 27.20 -24.33
C ASP A 404 0.70 27.19 -22.84
N ALA A 405 1.24 26.09 -22.31
CA ALA A 405 1.70 26.00 -20.93
C ALA A 405 2.70 27.12 -20.59
N ILE A 406 3.73 27.31 -21.44
CA ILE A 406 4.72 28.38 -21.31
C ILE A 406 4.03 29.75 -21.29
N GLN A 407 3.09 30.00 -22.19
CA GLN A 407 2.39 31.29 -22.25
C GLN A 407 1.67 31.64 -20.93
N TYR A 408 0.94 30.69 -20.34
CA TYR A 408 0.20 30.92 -19.09
C TYR A 408 1.12 30.97 -17.86
N LEU A 409 2.18 30.16 -17.83
CA LEU A 409 3.16 30.18 -16.75
C LEU A 409 4.02 31.45 -16.78
N GLU A 410 4.39 31.95 -17.97
CA GLU A 410 5.05 33.25 -18.12
C GLU A 410 4.17 34.40 -17.60
N LYS A 411 2.86 34.39 -17.90
CA LYS A 411 1.91 35.36 -17.31
C LYS A 411 1.90 35.27 -15.78
N THR A 412 1.86 34.06 -15.24
CA THR A 412 1.86 33.80 -13.80
C THR A 412 3.10 34.42 -13.12
N VAL A 413 4.31 34.13 -13.62
CA VAL A 413 5.55 34.64 -13.02
C VAL A 413 5.79 36.13 -13.28
N ASN A 414 5.18 36.70 -14.34
CA ASN A 414 5.21 38.14 -14.59
C ASN A 414 4.36 38.92 -13.58
N ILE A 415 3.21 38.38 -13.18
CA ILE A 415 2.35 38.97 -12.15
C ILE A 415 2.94 38.72 -10.76
N GLN A 416 3.34 37.47 -10.47
CA GLN A 416 3.90 37.07 -9.17
C GLN A 416 5.34 36.56 -9.33
N LYS A 417 6.29 37.50 -9.29
CA LYS A 417 7.72 37.24 -9.55
C LYS A 417 8.38 36.22 -8.63
N ASN A 418 7.90 36.08 -7.39
CA ASN A 418 8.45 35.17 -6.38
C ASN A 418 7.61 33.88 -6.23
N HIS A 419 6.92 33.42 -7.27
CA HIS A 419 6.16 32.17 -7.24
C HIS A 419 7.06 30.99 -7.64
N ALA A 420 7.63 30.30 -6.66
CA ALA A 420 8.61 29.23 -6.88
C ALA A 420 8.06 28.06 -7.71
N GLU A 421 6.82 27.65 -7.44
CA GLU A 421 6.15 26.54 -8.13
C GLU A 421 5.89 26.88 -9.60
N ALA A 422 5.44 28.09 -9.91
CA ALA A 422 5.21 28.54 -11.28
C ALA A 422 6.51 28.60 -12.09
N HIS A 423 7.62 29.09 -11.50
CA HIS A 423 8.94 29.07 -12.14
C HIS A 423 9.43 27.64 -12.42
N ASN A 424 9.25 26.73 -11.46
CA ASN A 424 9.59 25.32 -11.69
C ASN A 424 8.74 24.68 -12.80
N SER A 425 7.42 24.92 -12.81
CA SER A 425 6.54 24.42 -13.86
C SER A 425 6.89 25.01 -15.22
N LEU A 426 7.28 26.29 -15.28
CA LEU A 426 7.78 26.91 -16.50
C LEU A 426 9.08 26.24 -16.97
N GLY A 427 9.99 25.95 -16.04
CA GLY A 427 11.21 25.20 -16.31
C GLY A 427 10.93 23.79 -16.85
N HIS A 428 9.94 23.10 -16.28
CA HIS A 428 9.48 21.80 -16.77
C HIS A 428 8.99 21.91 -18.21
N ALA A 429 8.12 22.88 -18.52
CA ALA A 429 7.59 23.06 -19.86
C ALA A 429 8.70 23.37 -20.89
N TRP A 430 9.70 24.19 -20.53
CA TRP A 430 10.89 24.42 -21.37
C TRP A 430 11.74 23.17 -21.56
N ALA A 431 11.91 22.34 -20.52
CA ALA A 431 12.59 21.05 -20.64
C ALA A 431 11.81 20.07 -21.53
N GLY A 432 10.48 20.12 -21.50
CA GLY A 432 9.57 19.43 -22.43
C GLY A 432 9.77 19.90 -23.89
N LYS A 433 10.21 21.14 -24.11
CA LYS A 433 10.63 21.62 -25.44
C LYS A 433 12.11 21.34 -25.76
N LEU A 434 12.81 20.58 -24.92
CA LEU A 434 14.27 20.35 -25.00
C LEU A 434 15.11 21.64 -24.95
N ALA A 435 14.53 22.76 -24.48
CA ALA A 435 15.22 24.04 -24.32
C ALA A 435 15.86 24.13 -22.92
N PHE A 436 16.87 23.28 -22.68
CA PHE A 436 17.43 23.04 -21.34
C PHE A 436 18.06 24.28 -20.69
N ASP A 437 18.66 25.19 -21.45
CA ASP A 437 19.21 26.45 -20.91
C ASP A 437 18.11 27.34 -20.29
N LYS A 438 16.96 27.41 -20.96
CA LYS A 438 15.78 28.13 -20.44
C LYS A 438 15.21 27.43 -19.22
N ALA A 439 15.15 26.10 -19.24
CA ALA A 439 14.71 25.31 -18.10
C ALA A 439 15.57 25.57 -16.85
N ILE A 440 16.90 25.55 -17.00
CA ILE A 440 17.85 25.85 -15.92
C ILE A 440 17.60 27.25 -15.36
N THR A 441 17.46 28.26 -16.22
CA THR A 441 17.17 29.65 -15.80
C THR A 441 15.90 29.73 -14.96
N CYS A 442 14.85 29.01 -15.34
CA CYS A 442 13.59 28.96 -14.60
C CYS A 442 13.75 28.24 -13.25
N TYR A 443 14.47 27.11 -13.20
CA TYR A 443 14.75 26.43 -11.94
C TYR A 443 15.60 27.28 -10.99
N GLU A 444 16.56 28.04 -11.51
CA GLU A 444 17.32 29.02 -10.73
C GLU A 444 16.43 30.13 -10.16
N ALA A 445 15.46 30.63 -10.94
CA ALA A 445 14.47 31.59 -10.45
C ALA A 445 13.55 30.98 -9.37
N ALA A 446 13.15 29.71 -9.52
CA ALA A 446 12.38 28.99 -8.50
C ALA A 446 13.15 28.85 -7.17
N ILE A 447 14.42 28.47 -7.25
CA ILE A 447 15.32 28.33 -6.07
C ILE A 447 15.63 29.69 -5.44
N ALA A 448 15.73 30.76 -6.24
CA ALA A 448 15.90 32.11 -5.72
C ALA A 448 14.65 32.60 -4.96
N ALA A 449 13.45 32.20 -5.40
CA ALA A 449 12.19 32.51 -4.72
C ALA A 449 11.99 31.68 -3.43
N ASP A 450 12.36 30.41 -3.45
CA ASP A 450 12.39 29.52 -2.29
C ASP A 450 13.61 28.59 -2.34
N GLN A 451 14.60 28.87 -1.49
CA GLN A 451 15.85 28.11 -1.40
C GLN A 451 15.66 26.68 -0.88
N THR A 452 14.49 26.36 -0.32
CA THR A 452 14.16 25.03 0.20
C THR A 452 13.32 24.21 -0.78
N TYR A 453 13.00 24.76 -1.96
CA TYR A 453 12.11 24.12 -2.91
C TYR A 453 12.78 22.95 -3.65
N ALA A 454 12.66 21.77 -3.03
CA ALA A 454 13.37 20.56 -3.43
C ALA A 454 13.09 20.11 -4.87
N THR A 455 11.87 20.29 -5.36
CA THR A 455 11.49 19.92 -6.73
C THR A 455 12.32 20.66 -7.77
N ALA A 456 12.56 21.96 -7.58
CA ALA A 456 13.36 22.75 -8.52
C ALA A 456 14.83 22.34 -8.51
N HIS A 457 15.41 22.08 -7.34
CA HIS A 457 16.76 21.54 -7.21
C HIS A 457 16.90 20.19 -7.92
N PHE A 458 15.99 19.25 -7.65
CA PHE A 458 16.01 17.94 -8.28
C PHE A 458 15.88 18.01 -9.81
N ASN A 459 14.93 18.79 -10.32
CA ASN A 459 14.74 18.97 -11.76
C ASN A 459 15.97 19.61 -12.43
N ARG A 460 16.56 20.62 -11.79
CA ARG A 460 17.83 21.23 -12.24
C ARG A 460 18.96 20.21 -12.26
N GLY A 461 19.07 19.38 -11.23
CA GLY A 461 20.04 18.29 -11.15
C GLY A 461 19.91 17.30 -12.31
N CYS A 462 18.69 16.83 -12.58
CA CYS A 462 18.40 15.95 -13.71
C CYS A 462 18.80 16.57 -15.06
N VAL A 463 18.49 17.86 -15.29
CA VAL A 463 18.89 18.54 -16.54
C VAL A 463 20.40 18.71 -16.63
N LYS A 464 21.09 19.07 -15.53
CA LYS A 464 22.54 19.17 -15.50
C LYS A 464 23.24 17.84 -15.77
N LEU A 465 22.75 16.75 -15.17
CA LEU A 465 23.22 15.39 -15.48
C LEU A 465 23.01 15.06 -16.95
N LYS A 466 21.85 15.42 -17.51
CA LYS A 466 21.53 15.18 -18.93
C LYS A 466 22.48 15.90 -19.89
N LEU A 467 22.92 17.09 -19.52
CA LEU A 467 23.91 17.89 -20.26
C LEU A 467 25.37 17.52 -19.95
N GLY A 468 25.62 16.51 -19.10
CA GLY A 468 26.97 16.07 -18.76
C GLY A 468 27.67 16.88 -17.66
N ASP A 469 27.01 17.87 -17.05
CA ASP A 469 27.51 18.60 -15.87
C ASP A 469 27.29 17.76 -14.60
N TYR A 470 28.06 16.68 -14.47
CA TYR A 470 27.93 15.73 -13.36
C TYR A 470 28.33 16.35 -12.02
N ALA A 471 29.31 17.27 -12.02
CA ALA A 471 29.82 17.91 -10.82
C ALA A 471 28.74 18.71 -10.06
N GLN A 472 27.88 19.43 -10.78
CA GLN A 472 26.73 20.11 -10.18
C GLN A 472 25.49 19.21 -10.16
N GLY A 473 25.31 18.38 -11.19
CA GLY A 473 24.17 17.48 -11.32
C GLY A 473 23.97 16.59 -10.09
N TRP A 474 25.03 15.93 -9.60
CA TRP A 474 24.92 15.05 -8.43
C TRP A 474 24.58 15.80 -7.14
N LYS A 475 25.14 17.00 -6.95
CA LYS A 475 24.87 17.84 -5.76
C LYS A 475 23.40 18.21 -5.68
N GLU A 476 22.84 18.63 -6.82
CA GLU A 476 21.44 18.98 -6.96
C GLU A 476 20.52 17.75 -6.85
N TYR A 477 20.97 16.61 -7.36
CA TYR A 477 20.22 15.34 -7.32
C TYR A 477 19.99 14.80 -5.89
N GLU A 478 20.83 15.18 -4.90
CA GLU A 478 20.61 14.84 -3.48
C GLU A 478 19.37 15.51 -2.86
N TRP A 479 18.84 16.58 -3.48
CA TRP A 479 17.59 17.19 -3.02
C TRP A 479 16.37 16.27 -3.16
N ARG A 480 16.50 15.15 -3.87
CA ARG A 480 15.46 14.11 -3.93
C ARG A 480 14.99 13.66 -2.56
N TRP A 481 15.86 13.63 -1.55
CA TRP A 481 15.49 13.24 -0.17
C TRP A 481 14.54 14.20 0.54
N LYS A 482 14.37 15.42 0.01
CA LYS A 482 13.40 16.40 0.52
C LYS A 482 12.09 16.42 -0.28
N MET A 483 11.97 15.57 -1.31
CA MET A 483 10.74 15.46 -2.09
C MET A 483 9.78 14.43 -1.48
N PRO A 484 8.46 14.63 -1.55
CA PRO A 484 7.47 13.67 -1.04
C PRO A 484 7.56 12.28 -1.68
N THR A 485 8.10 12.18 -2.89
CA THR A 485 8.19 10.94 -3.68
C THR A 485 9.27 9.98 -3.17
N PHE A 486 10.29 10.49 -2.46
CA PHE A 486 11.39 9.66 -1.95
C PHE A 486 11.30 9.55 -0.44
N GLN A 487 11.44 8.33 0.08
CA GLN A 487 11.50 8.10 1.52
C GLN A 487 12.97 7.95 1.94
N PRO A 488 13.49 8.85 2.81
CA PRO A 488 14.82 8.69 3.37
C PRO A 488 14.95 7.38 4.14
N PHE A 489 16.11 6.75 4.05
CA PHE A 489 16.42 5.57 4.86
C PHE A 489 16.57 5.99 6.33
N GLN A 490 15.65 5.53 7.18
CA GLN A 490 15.69 5.81 8.62
C GLN A 490 16.72 4.90 9.28
N CYS A 491 17.87 5.47 9.63
CA CYS A 491 19.01 4.73 10.13
C CYS A 491 19.73 5.56 11.21
N PRO A 492 20.11 4.96 12.36
CA PRO A 492 20.84 5.69 13.40
C PRO A 492 22.33 5.89 13.07
N GLN A 493 22.91 5.06 12.18
CA GLN A 493 24.28 5.22 11.69
C GLN A 493 24.40 6.46 10.80
N GLU A 494 25.62 6.96 10.64
CA GLU A 494 25.90 8.12 9.79
C GLU A 494 25.92 7.73 8.30
N GLN A 495 25.47 8.66 7.44
CA GLN A 495 25.62 8.52 6.00
C GLN A 495 27.07 8.82 5.60
N TRP A 496 27.65 7.97 4.77
CA TRP A 496 28.99 8.14 4.23
C TRP A 496 29.01 9.23 3.15
N HIS A 497 29.91 10.20 3.28
CA HIS A 497 30.06 11.34 2.38
C HIS A 497 31.44 11.41 1.70
N GLY A 498 32.24 10.35 1.80
CA GLY A 498 33.53 10.23 1.13
C GLY A 498 34.74 10.30 2.07
N GLU A 499 34.50 10.41 3.38
CA GLU A 499 35.52 10.27 4.42
C GLU A 499 36.19 8.88 4.39
N ASP A 500 37.34 8.75 5.08
CA ASP A 500 38.05 7.47 5.19
C ASP A 500 37.23 6.45 6.00
N ILE A 501 37.00 5.29 5.40
CA ILE A 501 36.23 4.19 5.96
C ILE A 501 36.99 2.86 5.88
N SER A 502 38.31 2.90 5.73
CA SER A 502 39.16 1.73 5.48
C SER A 502 39.07 0.63 6.54
N ASP A 503 38.72 0.99 7.78
CA ASP A 503 38.49 0.08 8.91
C ASP A 503 37.00 -0.24 9.16
N LYS A 504 36.08 0.42 8.43
CA LYS A 504 34.63 0.33 8.65
C LYS A 504 33.92 -0.66 7.71
N THR A 505 32.77 -1.13 8.18
CA THR A 505 31.76 -1.82 7.38
C THR A 505 30.76 -0.80 6.84
N ILE A 506 30.62 -0.73 5.52
CA ILE A 506 29.62 0.12 4.86
C ILE A 506 28.41 -0.71 4.41
N LEU A 507 27.22 -0.18 4.67
CA LEU A 507 25.99 -0.65 4.05
C LEU A 507 25.62 0.22 2.85
N VAL A 508 25.55 -0.38 1.67
CA VAL A 508 24.94 0.26 0.50
C VAL A 508 23.52 -0.29 0.34
N HIS A 509 22.52 0.57 0.18
CA HIS A 509 21.16 0.09 -0.09
C HIS A 509 20.68 0.55 -1.46
N THR A 510 19.96 -0.33 -2.15
CA THR A 510 19.25 0.07 -3.36
C THR A 510 18.10 0.99 -3.02
N GLU A 511 17.87 1.95 -3.89
CA GLU A 511 16.71 2.83 -3.91
C GLU A 511 16.26 2.95 -5.38
N GLN A 512 15.15 3.63 -5.64
CA GLN A 512 14.61 3.77 -7.01
C GLN A 512 14.33 2.42 -7.70
N GLY A 513 14.48 2.34 -9.03
CA GLY A 513 14.18 1.16 -9.82
C GLY A 513 15.35 0.18 -9.92
N ASN A 514 15.06 -1.07 -10.28
CA ASN A 514 16.10 -2.10 -10.43
C ASN A 514 17.15 -1.75 -11.52
N GLY A 515 16.75 -1.04 -12.57
CA GLY A 515 17.68 -0.56 -13.61
C GLY A 515 18.73 0.40 -13.07
N ASP A 516 18.34 1.26 -12.12
CA ASP A 516 19.22 2.21 -11.45
C ASP A 516 20.24 1.48 -10.58
N ALA A 517 19.76 0.51 -9.79
CA ALA A 517 20.62 -0.35 -8.99
C ALA A 517 21.63 -1.13 -9.85
N ILE A 518 21.20 -1.70 -10.98
CA ILE A 518 22.07 -2.41 -11.92
C ILE A 518 23.10 -1.47 -12.55
N GLN A 519 22.71 -0.26 -12.93
CA GLN A 519 23.65 0.72 -13.49
C GLN A 519 24.70 1.15 -12.48
N PHE A 520 24.28 1.50 -11.26
CA PHE A 520 25.15 2.04 -10.21
C PHE A 520 25.94 0.97 -9.44
N ALA A 521 25.58 -0.31 -9.55
CA ALA A 521 26.38 -1.40 -9.03
C ALA A 521 27.84 -1.36 -9.52
N ARG A 522 28.11 -0.73 -10.68
CA ARG A 522 29.48 -0.49 -11.20
C ARG A 522 30.39 0.27 -10.24
N PHE A 523 29.83 0.99 -9.27
CA PHE A 523 30.60 1.77 -8.29
C PHE A 523 30.96 0.94 -7.05
N LEU A 524 30.30 -0.20 -6.81
CA LEU A 524 30.57 -1.05 -5.65
C LEU A 524 32.05 -1.50 -5.56
N PRO A 525 32.76 -1.84 -6.65
CA PRO A 525 34.19 -2.11 -6.58
C PRO A 525 35.03 -0.93 -6.09
N LEU A 526 34.65 0.31 -6.44
CA LEU A 526 35.34 1.52 -5.98
C LEU A 526 35.10 1.77 -4.49
N VAL A 527 33.89 1.49 -4.01
CA VAL A 527 33.54 1.55 -2.58
C VAL A 527 34.29 0.49 -1.80
N ARG A 528 34.31 -0.76 -2.30
CA ARG A 528 34.96 -1.89 -1.64
C ARG A 528 36.46 -1.67 -1.44
N ALA A 529 37.11 -0.96 -2.36
CA ALA A 529 38.52 -0.59 -2.24
C ALA A 529 38.81 0.43 -1.13
N ARG A 530 37.77 1.07 -0.57
CA ARG A 530 37.87 2.08 0.48
C ARG A 530 37.39 1.61 1.86
N CYS A 531 36.81 0.41 1.97
CA CYS A 531 36.25 -0.10 3.22
C CYS A 531 36.78 -1.48 3.62
N ALA A 532 36.58 -1.84 4.89
CA ALA A 532 36.92 -3.18 5.38
C ALA A 532 35.94 -4.23 4.84
N LYS A 533 34.64 -3.91 4.85
CA LYS A 533 33.54 -4.78 4.42
C LYS A 533 32.43 -3.98 3.73
N LEU A 534 31.85 -4.53 2.67
CA LEU A 534 30.70 -3.98 1.94
C LEU A 534 29.50 -4.92 2.06
N VAL A 535 28.45 -4.43 2.70
CA VAL A 535 27.14 -5.08 2.76
C VAL A 535 26.20 -4.35 1.79
N ILE A 536 25.45 -5.10 0.98
CA ILE A 536 24.42 -4.52 0.12
C ILE A 536 23.01 -4.99 0.51
N VAL A 537 22.08 -4.05 0.61
CA VAL A 537 20.64 -4.33 0.78
C VAL A 537 19.94 -4.09 -0.55
N CYS A 538 19.29 -5.12 -1.10
CA CYS A 538 18.59 -5.02 -2.38
C CYS A 538 17.30 -5.83 -2.41
N THR A 539 16.44 -5.57 -3.40
CA THR A 539 15.23 -6.36 -3.63
C THR A 539 15.55 -7.80 -4.04
N GLU A 540 14.62 -8.74 -3.82
CA GLU A 540 14.82 -10.17 -4.12
C GLU A 540 15.23 -10.43 -5.58
N PRO A 541 14.67 -9.77 -6.61
CA PRO A 541 15.11 -9.98 -8.00
C PRO A 541 16.58 -9.65 -8.28
N LEU A 542 17.20 -8.78 -7.46
CA LEU A 542 18.60 -8.36 -7.58
C LEU A 542 19.55 -9.21 -6.72
N ARG A 543 19.04 -9.96 -5.73
CA ARG A 543 19.83 -10.64 -4.69
C ARG A 543 20.92 -11.53 -5.28
N LEU A 544 20.57 -12.38 -6.24
CA LEU A 544 21.52 -13.30 -6.88
C LEU A 544 22.56 -12.57 -7.73
N LEU A 545 22.20 -11.42 -8.33
CA LEU A 545 23.11 -10.67 -9.19
C LEU A 545 24.22 -9.99 -8.36
N PHE A 546 23.86 -9.38 -7.24
CA PHE A 546 24.84 -8.69 -6.38
C PHE A 546 25.66 -9.65 -5.52
N ARG A 547 25.12 -10.83 -5.18
CA ARG A 547 25.88 -11.86 -4.45
C ARG A 547 27.08 -12.37 -5.24
N GLU A 548 27.01 -12.36 -6.56
CA GLU A 548 28.09 -12.85 -7.43
C GLU A 548 29.16 -11.79 -7.72
N MET A 549 29.00 -10.57 -7.22
CA MET A 549 30.03 -9.54 -7.35
C MET A 549 31.12 -9.78 -6.32
N GLU A 550 32.36 -9.99 -6.77
CA GLU A 550 33.52 -10.23 -5.88
C GLU A 550 33.73 -9.13 -4.83
N CYS A 551 33.32 -7.90 -5.14
CA CYS A 551 33.44 -6.76 -4.24
C CYS A 551 32.35 -6.69 -3.16
N VAL A 552 31.38 -7.61 -3.14
CA VAL A 552 30.27 -7.62 -2.18
C VAL A 552 30.51 -8.75 -1.17
N ASP A 553 30.74 -8.38 0.08
CA ASP A 553 30.99 -9.36 1.14
C ASP A 553 29.69 -10.00 1.65
N GLU A 554 28.56 -9.27 1.57
CA GLU A 554 27.27 -9.74 2.08
C GLU A 554 26.08 -9.09 1.37
N VAL A 555 25.04 -9.88 1.06
CA VAL A 555 23.77 -9.39 0.49
C VAL A 555 22.63 -9.63 1.48
N ARG A 556 21.79 -8.62 1.68
CA ARG A 556 20.59 -8.66 2.52
C ARG A 556 19.37 -8.18 1.75
N LEU A 557 18.20 -8.60 2.21
CA LEU A 557 16.91 -8.09 1.77
C LEU A 557 16.41 -6.99 2.71
N PRO A 558 15.50 -6.10 2.26
CA PRO A 558 14.89 -5.11 3.12
C PRO A 558 14.19 -5.76 4.32
N GLY A 559 14.28 -5.13 5.48
CA GLY A 559 13.69 -5.63 6.72
C GLY A 559 14.37 -5.06 7.95
N ASN A 560 14.09 -5.64 9.12
CA ASN A 560 14.76 -5.26 10.36
C ASN A 560 16.21 -5.81 10.35
N LEU A 561 17.18 -4.93 10.14
CA LEU A 561 18.60 -5.27 10.11
C LEU A 561 19.19 -5.13 11.53
N PRO A 562 20.12 -6.01 11.95
CA PRO A 562 20.82 -5.84 13.21
C PRO A 562 21.53 -4.49 13.28
N GLY A 563 21.38 -3.78 14.40
CA GLY A 563 21.93 -2.42 14.57
C GLY A 563 23.47 -2.38 14.63
N ASP A 564 24.14 -3.51 14.75
CA ASP A 564 25.60 -3.68 14.75
C ASP A 564 26.14 -4.24 13.42
N LEU A 565 25.30 -4.35 12.39
CA LEU A 565 25.69 -4.94 11.10
C LEU A 565 26.68 -4.08 10.30
N PHE A 566 26.65 -2.76 10.47
CA PHE A 566 27.45 -1.80 9.71
C PHE A 566 27.70 -0.52 10.52
N ASP A 567 28.75 0.23 10.17
CA ASP A 567 29.17 1.45 10.85
C ASP A 567 28.63 2.72 10.17
N VAL A 568 28.59 2.70 8.83
CA VAL A 568 28.11 3.81 7.98
C VAL A 568 27.26 3.27 6.83
N TYR A 569 26.41 4.10 6.23
CA TYR A 569 25.60 3.69 5.09
C TYR A 569 25.66 4.68 3.92
N CYS A 570 25.34 4.22 2.71
CA CYS A 570 25.17 5.11 1.55
C CYS A 570 24.05 4.59 0.62
N PRO A 571 23.10 5.44 0.20
CA PRO A 571 22.19 5.10 -0.89
C PRO A 571 22.97 4.87 -2.19
N ILE A 572 22.61 3.83 -2.95
CA ILE A 572 23.38 3.44 -4.14
C ILE A 572 23.50 4.56 -5.19
N MET A 573 22.46 5.39 -5.34
CA MET A 573 22.44 6.51 -6.29
C MET A 573 23.27 7.72 -5.84
N SER A 574 23.61 7.81 -4.55
CA SER A 574 24.49 8.84 -4.03
C SER A 574 25.97 8.53 -4.27
N LEU A 575 26.32 7.28 -4.63
CA LEU A 575 27.69 6.85 -4.83
C LEU A 575 28.42 7.65 -5.91
N ALA A 576 27.75 8.01 -7.00
CA ALA A 576 28.38 8.78 -8.08
C ALA A 576 28.82 10.18 -7.59
N GLY A 577 28.02 10.83 -6.75
CA GLY A 577 28.37 12.11 -6.14
C GLY A 577 29.49 11.97 -5.11
N VAL A 578 29.40 10.97 -4.21
CA VAL A 578 30.40 10.71 -3.16
C VAL A 578 31.77 10.33 -3.74
N LEU A 579 31.79 9.68 -4.90
CA LEU A 579 33.01 9.26 -5.59
C LEU A 579 33.52 10.29 -6.63
N ASP A 580 32.90 11.47 -6.71
CA ASP A 580 33.21 12.54 -7.68
C ASP A 580 33.21 12.03 -9.14
N ILE A 581 32.23 11.20 -9.50
CA ILE A 581 32.12 10.62 -10.84
C ILE A 581 31.69 11.68 -11.86
N ASN A 582 32.46 11.77 -12.94
CA ASN A 582 32.25 12.61 -14.12
C ASN A 582 32.50 11.79 -15.40
N LEU A 583 32.32 12.41 -16.58
CA LEU A 583 32.44 11.73 -17.87
C LEU A 583 33.86 11.20 -18.16
N GLU A 584 34.90 11.81 -17.56
CA GLU A 584 36.29 11.42 -17.77
C GLU A 584 36.70 10.21 -16.92
N ASN A 585 36.18 10.10 -15.69
CA ASN A 585 36.53 9.02 -14.75
C ASN A 585 35.46 7.93 -14.60
N LEU A 586 34.38 7.99 -15.38
CA LEU A 586 33.32 6.98 -15.37
C LEU A 586 33.91 5.58 -15.63
N PRO A 587 33.68 4.58 -14.76
CA PRO A 587 34.15 3.22 -14.99
C PRO A 587 33.49 2.61 -16.23
N LYS A 588 34.34 2.22 -17.19
CA LYS A 588 33.93 1.61 -18.48
C LYS A 588 34.31 0.12 -18.59
N SER A 589 34.85 -0.49 -17.54
CA SER A 589 35.18 -1.92 -17.55
C SER A 589 33.91 -2.76 -17.63
N MET A 590 33.88 -3.71 -18.56
CA MET A 590 32.72 -4.54 -18.87
C MET A 590 33.15 -6.01 -19.10
N PRO A 591 32.33 -7.00 -18.71
CA PRO A 591 31.15 -6.85 -17.85
C PRO A 591 31.56 -6.51 -16.42
N TYR A 592 30.69 -5.82 -15.67
CA TYR A 592 30.91 -5.58 -14.23
C TYR A 592 29.95 -6.40 -13.35
N LEU A 593 29.12 -7.24 -13.94
CA LEU A 593 28.23 -8.16 -13.25
C LEU A 593 28.53 -9.61 -13.64
N SER A 594 28.38 -10.49 -12.66
CA SER A 594 28.49 -11.94 -12.82
C SER A 594 27.12 -12.58 -12.58
N LEU A 595 26.87 -13.72 -13.25
CA LEU A 595 25.61 -14.43 -13.14
C LEU A 595 25.77 -15.70 -12.30
N ALA A 596 24.82 -15.91 -11.39
CA ALA A 596 24.80 -17.04 -10.46
C ALA A 596 24.91 -18.38 -11.20
N LYS A 597 25.82 -19.25 -10.75
CA LYS A 597 26.12 -20.52 -11.41
C LYS A 597 25.02 -21.56 -11.22
N GLU A 598 24.31 -21.50 -10.10
CA GLU A 598 23.20 -22.40 -9.81
C GLU A 598 21.91 -22.07 -10.58
N VAL A 599 21.84 -20.89 -11.20
CA VAL A 599 20.70 -20.50 -12.02
C VAL A 599 20.78 -21.23 -13.35
N VAL A 600 19.76 -22.04 -13.62
CA VAL A 600 19.59 -22.78 -14.87
C VAL A 600 18.40 -22.19 -15.62
N VAL A 601 18.58 -21.94 -16.91
CA VAL A 601 17.53 -21.47 -17.83
C VAL A 601 17.50 -22.40 -19.04
N PRO A 602 16.38 -22.51 -19.77
CA PRO A 602 16.33 -23.32 -20.98
C PRO A 602 17.31 -22.81 -22.04
N GLU A 603 17.90 -23.76 -22.79
CA GLU A 603 18.69 -23.43 -23.97
C GLU A 603 17.77 -22.90 -25.08
N LEU A 604 18.10 -21.74 -25.64
CA LEU A 604 17.38 -21.18 -26.78
C LEU A 604 17.73 -21.96 -28.04
N PRO A 605 16.76 -22.39 -28.86
CA PRO A 605 17.00 -23.21 -30.05
C PRO A 605 18.08 -22.62 -30.96
N ASN A 606 18.98 -23.46 -31.46
CA ASN A 606 19.95 -23.08 -32.47
C ASN A 606 19.39 -23.40 -33.86
N THR A 607 18.85 -22.39 -34.53
CA THR A 607 18.31 -22.49 -35.90
C THR A 607 19.33 -22.10 -36.98
N GLY A 608 20.53 -21.69 -36.59
CA GLY A 608 21.53 -21.08 -37.47
C GLY A 608 21.31 -19.58 -37.75
N LYS A 609 20.28 -18.97 -37.16
CA LYS A 609 19.98 -17.53 -37.26
C LYS A 609 20.41 -16.78 -36.00
N PRO A 610 20.77 -15.48 -36.11
CA PRO A 610 21.02 -14.67 -34.92
C PRO A 610 19.74 -14.51 -34.07
N LYS A 611 19.92 -14.55 -32.74
CA LYS A 611 18.83 -14.51 -31.75
C LYS A 611 18.71 -13.11 -31.14
N ILE A 612 17.50 -12.56 -31.16
CA ILE A 612 17.23 -11.18 -30.77
C ILE A 612 16.21 -11.14 -29.63
N GLY A 613 16.59 -10.52 -28.51
CA GLY A 613 15.69 -10.23 -27.40
C GLY A 613 14.99 -8.90 -27.59
N ILE A 614 13.69 -8.82 -27.30
CA ILE A 614 12.92 -7.57 -27.41
C ILE A 614 12.16 -7.22 -26.12
N VAL A 615 12.13 -5.92 -25.80
CA VAL A 615 11.38 -5.35 -24.66
C VAL A 615 10.78 -4.00 -25.07
N TRP A 616 9.47 -3.83 -24.98
CA TRP A 616 8.77 -2.65 -25.51
C TRP A 616 8.19 -1.73 -24.43
N ALA A 617 8.04 -2.17 -23.19
CA ALA A 617 7.46 -1.38 -22.12
C ALA A 617 8.22 -1.50 -20.79
N GLY A 618 8.24 -0.42 -20.02
CA GLY A 618 8.69 -0.42 -18.63
C GLY A 618 7.60 -0.89 -17.66
N SER A 619 7.88 -0.83 -16.36
CA SER A 619 6.89 -1.16 -15.33
C SER A 619 5.70 -0.19 -15.37
N ALA A 620 4.48 -0.74 -15.37
CA ALA A 620 3.23 0.02 -15.31
C ALA A 620 3.10 0.91 -14.04
N THR A 621 3.91 0.67 -13.02
CA THR A 621 3.95 1.47 -11.78
C THR A 621 4.71 2.79 -11.92
N GLN A 622 5.43 3.01 -13.03
CA GLN A 622 6.13 4.28 -13.25
C GLN A 622 5.24 5.29 -13.97
N GLN A 623 5.10 6.49 -13.40
CA GLN A 623 4.22 7.56 -13.91
C GLN A 623 4.54 8.00 -15.36
N ILE A 624 5.78 7.84 -15.82
CA ILE A 624 6.26 8.26 -17.16
C ILE A 624 6.12 7.12 -18.20
N ASN A 625 5.58 5.95 -17.82
CA ASN A 625 5.65 4.77 -18.70
C ASN A 625 4.95 4.97 -20.06
N HIS A 626 3.94 5.84 -20.15
CA HIS A 626 3.25 6.16 -21.40
C HIS A 626 4.16 6.81 -22.46
N HIS A 627 5.17 7.60 -22.07
CA HIS A 627 6.01 8.35 -23.01
C HIS A 627 7.26 7.56 -23.46
N ARG A 628 7.64 6.52 -22.72
CA ARG A 628 8.82 5.68 -23.00
C ARG A 628 8.48 4.30 -23.57
N SER A 629 7.21 3.90 -23.51
CA SER A 629 6.78 2.58 -24.00
C SER A 629 6.50 2.63 -25.50
N CYS A 630 7.05 1.65 -26.21
CA CYS A 630 6.74 1.39 -27.60
C CYS A 630 5.46 0.56 -27.68
N PRO A 631 4.48 0.94 -28.52
CA PRO A 631 3.37 0.05 -28.85
C PRO A 631 3.91 -1.29 -29.37
N ILE A 632 3.33 -2.40 -28.89
CA ILE A 632 3.79 -3.74 -29.26
C ILE A 632 3.74 -3.96 -30.78
N ASP A 633 2.70 -3.46 -31.46
CA ASP A 633 2.55 -3.59 -32.91
C ASP A 633 3.68 -2.88 -33.68
N ALA A 634 4.19 -1.76 -33.17
CA ALA A 634 5.35 -1.10 -33.75
C ALA A 634 6.61 -1.95 -33.53
N MET A 635 6.83 -2.46 -32.30
CA MET A 635 7.96 -3.35 -32.00
C MET A 635 7.98 -4.61 -32.87
N MET A 636 6.80 -5.20 -33.13
CA MET A 636 6.66 -6.40 -33.97
C MET A 636 7.04 -6.17 -35.44
N GLN A 637 7.20 -4.93 -35.91
CA GLN A 637 7.74 -4.68 -37.25
C GLN A 637 9.14 -5.27 -37.43
N LEU A 638 9.94 -5.33 -36.34
CA LEU A 638 11.27 -5.93 -36.35
C LEU A 638 11.21 -7.44 -36.66
N SER A 639 10.19 -8.14 -36.18
CA SER A 639 10.07 -9.60 -36.30
C SER A 639 9.60 -10.08 -37.68
N ASN A 640 9.23 -9.15 -38.57
CA ASN A 640 8.90 -9.48 -39.97
C ASN A 640 10.12 -9.95 -40.77
N ASN A 641 11.33 -9.79 -40.23
CA ASN A 641 12.53 -10.30 -40.87
C ASN A 641 12.80 -11.77 -40.50
N SER A 642 12.65 -12.66 -41.48
CA SER A 642 12.89 -14.10 -41.31
C SER A 642 14.37 -14.51 -41.18
N GLU A 643 15.31 -13.58 -41.32
CA GLU A 643 16.76 -13.80 -41.12
C GLU A 643 17.14 -13.96 -39.63
N PHE A 644 16.25 -13.62 -38.70
CA PHE A 644 16.50 -13.60 -37.25
C PHE A 644 15.44 -14.40 -36.47
N ASP A 645 15.81 -14.87 -35.28
CA ASP A 645 14.86 -15.44 -34.32
C ASP A 645 14.60 -14.46 -33.18
N PHE A 646 13.32 -14.23 -32.85
CA PHE A 646 12.92 -13.23 -31.86
C PHE A 646 12.39 -13.86 -30.57
N TYR A 647 12.80 -13.28 -29.45
CA TYR A 647 12.47 -13.71 -28.10
C TYR A 647 11.99 -12.51 -27.27
N SER A 648 10.82 -12.62 -26.64
CA SER A 648 10.31 -11.60 -25.72
C SER A 648 11.00 -11.72 -24.37
N LEU A 649 11.60 -10.63 -23.89
CA LEU A 649 12.10 -10.47 -22.51
C LEU A 649 11.18 -9.53 -21.70
N GLN A 650 9.97 -9.26 -22.19
CA GLN A 650 9.02 -8.37 -21.54
C GLN A 650 8.35 -9.06 -20.35
N THR A 651 8.22 -8.33 -19.24
CA THR A 651 7.40 -8.75 -18.10
C THR A 651 6.83 -7.50 -17.38
N PRO A 652 5.57 -7.53 -16.92
CA PRO A 652 4.56 -8.58 -17.16
C PRO A 652 3.97 -8.52 -18.58
N LEU A 653 3.36 -9.61 -19.04
CA LEU A 653 2.58 -9.71 -20.28
C LEU A 653 1.09 -9.88 -19.99
N ASN A 654 0.26 -9.11 -20.68
CA ASN A 654 -1.19 -9.35 -20.68
C ASN A 654 -1.59 -10.33 -21.81
N GLU A 655 -2.85 -10.78 -21.81
CA GLU A 655 -3.35 -11.74 -22.80
C GLU A 655 -3.36 -11.20 -24.25
N ALA A 656 -3.48 -9.88 -24.44
CA ALA A 656 -3.36 -9.28 -25.78
C ALA A 656 -1.92 -9.33 -26.28
N ASP A 657 -0.95 -9.02 -25.41
CA ASP A 657 0.48 -9.10 -25.74
C ASP A 657 0.86 -10.52 -26.17
N LYS A 658 0.45 -11.55 -25.40
CA LYS A 658 0.72 -12.96 -25.71
C LYS A 658 0.16 -13.38 -27.07
N LYS A 659 -1.05 -12.93 -27.42
CA LYS A 659 -1.66 -13.17 -28.74
C LYS A 659 -0.86 -12.51 -29.86
N THR A 660 -0.40 -11.28 -29.65
CA THR A 660 0.43 -10.56 -30.62
C THR A 660 1.78 -11.25 -30.82
N LEU A 661 2.46 -11.67 -29.76
CA LEU A 661 3.71 -12.44 -29.85
C LEU A 661 3.52 -13.72 -30.67
N ALA A 662 2.46 -14.50 -30.38
CA ALA A 662 2.16 -15.73 -31.11
C ALA A 662 1.90 -15.50 -32.61
N LYS A 663 1.17 -14.42 -32.94
CA LYS A 663 0.91 -14.01 -34.34
C LYS A 663 2.19 -13.68 -35.10
N HIS A 664 3.17 -13.09 -34.41
CA HIS A 664 4.44 -12.64 -34.98
C HIS A 664 5.59 -13.65 -34.82
N HIS A 665 5.29 -14.87 -34.37
CA HIS A 665 6.25 -15.94 -34.14
C HIS A 665 7.42 -15.55 -33.20
N VAL A 666 7.16 -14.62 -32.26
CA VAL A 666 8.13 -14.25 -31.22
C VAL A 666 7.96 -15.21 -30.04
N LYS A 667 9.05 -15.83 -29.59
CA LYS A 667 9.00 -16.76 -28.45
C LYS A 667 8.85 -16.00 -27.13
N ASP A 668 7.81 -16.32 -26.37
CA ASP A 668 7.60 -15.81 -25.03
C ASP A 668 8.55 -16.50 -24.01
N LEU A 669 9.28 -15.70 -23.22
CA LEU A 669 10.15 -16.18 -22.14
C LEU A 669 9.70 -15.72 -20.74
N GLU A 670 8.53 -15.09 -20.59
CA GLU A 670 8.08 -14.48 -19.32
C GLU A 670 8.22 -15.42 -18.11
N GLN A 671 7.85 -16.70 -18.28
CA GLN A 671 7.90 -17.70 -17.20
C GLN A 671 9.31 -17.97 -16.67
N GLU A 672 10.34 -17.67 -17.47
CA GLU A 672 11.74 -17.85 -17.13
C GLU A 672 12.36 -16.58 -16.50
N LEU A 673 11.65 -15.44 -16.47
CA LEU A 673 12.13 -14.15 -15.96
C LEU A 673 11.95 -14.00 -14.44
N ILE A 674 12.37 -15.01 -13.68
CA ILE A 674 12.15 -15.11 -12.22
C ILE A 674 13.00 -14.09 -11.43
N SER A 675 14.24 -13.87 -11.86
CA SER A 675 15.17 -12.89 -11.27
C SER A 675 16.12 -12.36 -12.34
N TYR A 676 16.85 -11.27 -12.06
CA TYR A 676 17.78 -10.70 -13.04
C TYR A 676 18.95 -11.63 -13.37
N SER A 677 19.31 -12.59 -12.51
CA SER A 677 20.25 -13.64 -12.89
C SER A 677 19.68 -14.61 -13.93
N HIS A 678 18.38 -14.95 -13.86
CA HIS A 678 17.73 -15.78 -14.90
C HIS A 678 17.63 -15.00 -16.22
N THR A 679 17.14 -13.76 -16.15
CA THR A 679 17.09 -12.85 -17.31
C THR A 679 18.47 -12.70 -17.94
N GLY A 680 19.53 -12.51 -17.13
CA GLY A 680 20.90 -12.40 -17.62
C GLY A 680 21.41 -13.66 -18.31
N LYS A 681 21.07 -14.86 -17.81
CA LYS A 681 21.45 -16.13 -18.44
C LYS A 681 20.76 -16.34 -19.78
N LEU A 682 19.52 -15.86 -19.94
CA LEU A 682 18.85 -15.83 -21.23
C LEU A 682 19.50 -14.82 -22.17
N ILE A 683 19.81 -13.60 -21.67
CA ILE A 683 20.50 -12.56 -22.44
C ILE A 683 21.85 -13.03 -22.99
N GLN A 684 22.63 -13.80 -22.22
CA GLN A 684 23.92 -14.35 -22.69
C GLN A 684 23.80 -15.32 -23.88
N GLN A 685 22.60 -15.83 -24.17
CA GLN A 685 22.34 -16.68 -25.33
C GLN A 685 21.88 -15.89 -26.56
N LEU A 686 21.71 -14.58 -26.44
CA LEU A 686 21.25 -13.69 -27.50
C LEU A 686 22.44 -12.96 -28.15
N ASP A 687 22.31 -12.66 -29.44
CA ASP A 687 23.31 -11.90 -30.20
C ASP A 687 23.07 -10.39 -30.09
N LEU A 688 21.82 -9.98 -29.81
CA LEU A 688 21.41 -8.59 -29.66
C LEU A 688 20.16 -8.48 -28.77
N VAL A 689 20.07 -7.43 -27.96
CA VAL A 689 18.83 -7.04 -27.28
C VAL A 689 18.37 -5.66 -27.76
N ILE A 690 17.11 -5.56 -28.18
CA ILE A 690 16.48 -4.28 -28.56
C ILE A 690 15.43 -3.95 -27.50
N SER A 691 15.62 -2.85 -26.79
CA SER A 691 14.78 -2.51 -25.63
C SER A 691 14.48 -1.03 -25.59
N VAL A 692 13.29 -0.64 -25.13
CA VAL A 692 13.12 0.71 -24.57
C VAL A 692 13.95 0.85 -23.29
N CYS A 693 14.08 2.06 -22.72
CA CYS A 693 14.82 2.22 -21.46
C CYS A 693 14.16 1.41 -20.33
N THR A 694 14.73 0.27 -19.93
CA THR A 694 14.22 -0.62 -18.86
C THR A 694 15.38 -1.24 -18.09
N SER A 695 15.10 -1.92 -16.97
CA SER A 695 16.14 -2.68 -16.27
C SER A 695 16.83 -3.73 -17.15
N VAL A 696 16.15 -4.24 -18.18
CA VAL A 696 16.72 -5.23 -19.11
C VAL A 696 17.84 -4.62 -19.93
N VAL A 697 17.68 -3.41 -20.49
CA VAL A 697 18.76 -2.78 -21.27
C VAL A 697 19.98 -2.45 -20.41
N HIS A 698 19.76 -2.04 -19.16
CA HIS A 698 20.83 -1.81 -18.20
C HIS A 698 21.57 -3.12 -17.85
N LEU A 699 20.84 -4.23 -17.69
CA LEU A 699 21.41 -5.55 -17.46
C LEU A 699 22.22 -6.03 -18.68
N THR A 700 21.68 -5.89 -19.88
CA THR A 700 22.36 -6.26 -21.13
C THR A 700 23.68 -5.51 -21.26
N GLY A 701 23.65 -4.19 -21.07
CA GLY A 701 24.86 -3.36 -21.10
C GLY A 701 25.88 -3.74 -20.03
N ALA A 702 25.42 -4.05 -18.81
CA ALA A 702 26.28 -4.48 -17.70
C ALA A 702 26.95 -5.85 -17.93
N LEU A 703 26.30 -6.72 -18.69
CA LEU A 703 26.81 -8.02 -19.13
C LEU A 703 27.65 -7.95 -20.42
N ASN A 704 27.86 -6.74 -20.96
CA ASN A 704 28.58 -6.49 -22.21
C ASN A 704 27.99 -7.22 -23.43
N VAL A 705 26.69 -7.49 -23.43
CA VAL A 705 25.99 -8.03 -24.60
C VAL A 705 25.59 -6.85 -25.50
N PRO A 706 25.64 -6.99 -26.84
CA PRO A 706 25.21 -5.93 -27.75
C PRO A 706 23.75 -5.54 -27.50
N ALA A 707 23.47 -4.24 -27.52
CA ALA A 707 22.11 -3.73 -27.36
C ALA A 707 21.80 -2.54 -28.28
N ILE A 708 20.52 -2.37 -28.59
CA ILE A 708 19.95 -1.13 -29.12
C ILE A 708 18.92 -0.64 -28.11
N VAL A 709 19.14 0.55 -27.55
CA VAL A 709 18.15 1.23 -26.72
C VAL A 709 17.31 2.18 -27.57
N LEU A 710 15.99 2.07 -27.44
CA LEU A 710 15.01 2.88 -28.14
C LEU A 710 14.46 3.93 -27.17
N LEU A 711 14.59 5.21 -27.52
CA LEU A 711 14.32 6.32 -26.63
C LEU A 711 13.34 7.32 -27.25
N SER A 712 12.49 7.91 -26.41
CA SER A 712 11.73 9.10 -26.76
C SER A 712 12.65 10.34 -26.78
N PRO A 713 12.20 11.49 -27.31
CA PRO A 713 13.01 12.71 -27.30
C PRO A 713 13.33 13.17 -25.87
N HIS A 714 12.42 12.91 -24.92
CA HIS A 714 12.54 13.27 -23.50
C HIS A 714 13.21 12.18 -22.66
N ALA A 715 14.17 11.45 -23.23
CA ALA A 715 14.82 10.35 -22.52
C ALA A 715 15.51 10.81 -21.23
N ASP A 716 15.64 9.87 -20.31
CA ASP A 716 16.33 10.04 -19.04
C ASP A 716 17.80 10.49 -19.21
N TRP A 717 18.29 11.25 -18.24
CA TRP A 717 19.61 11.88 -18.24
C TRP A 717 20.77 10.91 -18.45
N ARG A 718 20.59 9.62 -18.14
CA ARG A 718 21.61 8.57 -18.32
C ARG A 718 22.04 8.36 -19.77
N TRP A 719 21.20 8.75 -20.73
CA TRP A 719 21.47 8.53 -22.14
C TRP A 719 22.06 9.76 -22.85
N LEU A 720 22.25 10.88 -22.14
CA LEU A 720 22.67 12.18 -22.71
C LEU A 720 21.77 12.60 -23.90
N GLU A 721 22.19 13.50 -24.78
CA GLU A 721 21.37 13.93 -25.95
C GLU A 721 21.95 13.46 -27.29
N ASP A 722 23.19 13.80 -27.61
CA ASP A 722 23.72 13.70 -28.99
C ASP A 722 24.54 12.44 -29.29
N GLU A 723 24.53 11.46 -28.38
CA GLU A 723 25.38 10.27 -28.49
C GLU A 723 24.67 9.10 -29.19
N SER A 724 25.26 8.58 -30.27
CA SER A 724 24.76 7.38 -30.97
C SER A 724 25.11 6.06 -30.25
N THR A 725 25.95 6.14 -29.22
CA THR A 725 26.37 5.04 -28.35
C THR A 725 26.34 5.47 -26.89
N SER A 726 25.93 4.57 -25.99
CA SER A 726 25.82 4.92 -24.57
C SER A 726 27.20 5.17 -23.95
N THR A 727 27.36 6.30 -23.26
CA THR A 727 28.53 6.59 -22.44
C THR A 727 28.71 5.58 -21.30
N TRP A 728 27.60 5.04 -20.78
CA TRP A 728 27.58 4.09 -19.67
C TRP A 728 27.81 2.65 -20.11
N TYR A 729 27.43 2.30 -21.35
CA TYR A 729 27.48 0.93 -21.88
C TYR A 729 28.07 0.93 -23.30
N PRO A 730 29.37 0.66 -23.46
CA PRO A 730 30.03 0.68 -24.77
C PRO A 730 29.41 -0.25 -25.83
N SER A 731 28.77 -1.35 -25.41
CA SER A 731 28.07 -2.29 -26.29
C SER A 731 26.64 -1.86 -26.69
N THR A 732 26.16 -0.70 -26.21
CA THR A 732 24.78 -0.25 -26.40
C THR A 732 24.70 0.92 -27.35
N HIS A 733 23.99 0.73 -28.46
CA HIS A 733 23.65 1.77 -29.42
C HIS A 733 22.37 2.49 -29.01
N VAL A 734 22.32 3.81 -29.22
CA VAL A 734 21.20 4.66 -28.85
C VAL A 734 20.47 5.12 -30.11
N LEU A 735 19.16 4.88 -30.16
CA LEU A 735 18.29 5.41 -31.20
C LEU A 735 17.15 6.21 -30.56
N ARG A 736 16.95 7.45 -31.02
CA ARG A 736 15.94 8.37 -30.51
C ARG A 736 14.89 8.67 -31.55
N GLN A 737 13.65 8.79 -31.11
CA GLN A 737 12.59 9.38 -31.91
C GLN A 737 12.95 10.83 -32.28
N GLN A 738 12.63 11.22 -33.51
CA GLN A 738 12.72 12.62 -33.94
C GLN A 738 11.48 13.42 -33.49
N GLN A 739 10.33 12.75 -33.47
CA GLN A 739 9.06 13.30 -33.00
C GLN A 739 8.45 12.34 -31.98
N SER A 740 8.00 12.88 -30.85
CA SER A 740 7.34 12.08 -29.80
C SER A 740 6.17 11.28 -30.39
N GLY A 741 6.15 9.98 -30.11
CA GLY A 741 5.12 9.05 -30.60
C GLY A 741 5.40 8.40 -31.95
N ASP A 742 6.39 8.87 -32.73
CA ASP A 742 6.75 8.25 -34.01
C ASP A 742 7.67 7.02 -33.82
N TRP A 743 7.07 5.95 -33.29
CA TRP A 743 7.75 4.67 -33.13
C TRP A 743 8.02 3.97 -34.46
N THR A 744 7.16 4.13 -35.46
CA THR A 744 7.28 3.42 -36.75
C THR A 744 8.56 3.78 -37.48
N SER A 745 8.87 5.08 -37.62
CA SER A 745 10.13 5.50 -38.26
C SER A 745 11.37 5.05 -37.48
N LEU A 746 11.26 5.01 -36.14
CA LEU A 746 12.33 4.52 -35.29
C LEU A 746 12.58 3.02 -35.49
N MET A 747 11.53 2.21 -35.68
CA MET A 747 11.65 0.77 -35.94
C MET A 747 12.32 0.47 -37.28
N VAL A 748 12.06 1.28 -38.31
CA VAL A 748 12.78 1.15 -39.60
C VAL A 748 14.28 1.38 -39.40
N THR A 749 14.64 2.41 -38.63
CA THR A 749 16.04 2.71 -38.31
C THR A 749 16.67 1.59 -37.48
N ALA A 750 15.95 1.09 -36.47
CA ALA A 750 16.39 -0.03 -35.64
C ALA A 750 16.59 -1.32 -36.46
N ALA A 751 15.70 -1.60 -37.42
CA ALA A 751 15.83 -2.76 -38.31
C ALA A 751 17.08 -2.67 -39.19
N GLY A 752 17.39 -1.48 -39.72
CA GLY A 752 18.63 -1.25 -40.48
C GLY A 752 19.86 -1.47 -39.60
N LYS A 753 19.90 -0.82 -38.42
CA LYS A 753 21.01 -0.95 -37.48
C LYS A 753 21.22 -2.39 -36.99
N MET A 754 20.13 -3.11 -36.74
CA MET A 754 20.11 -4.53 -36.38
C MET A 754 20.79 -5.39 -37.46
N LYS A 755 20.49 -5.14 -38.74
CA LYS A 755 21.18 -5.81 -39.86
C LYS A 755 22.66 -5.47 -39.89
N ASP A 756 23.03 -4.19 -39.81
CA ASP A 756 24.42 -3.75 -39.85
C ASP A 756 25.29 -4.39 -38.76
N LEU A 757 24.71 -4.69 -37.60
CA LEU A 757 25.41 -5.29 -36.47
C LEU A 757 25.58 -6.81 -36.59
N LEU A 758 24.60 -7.50 -37.21
CA LEU A 758 24.51 -8.96 -37.16
C LEU A 758 24.76 -9.67 -38.49
N ILE A 759 24.54 -8.99 -39.62
CA ILE A 759 24.71 -9.52 -40.96
C ILE A 759 25.86 -8.74 -41.62
N LYS A 760 26.98 -9.42 -41.85
CA LYS A 760 28.13 -8.90 -42.59
C LYS A 760 28.11 -9.31 -44.05
#